data_AF-A0A2V5TW25-F1
#
_entry.id   AF-A0A2V5TW25-F1
#
_cell.length_a   1.000
_cell.length_b   1.000
_cell.length_c   1.000
_cell.angle_alpha   90.00
_cell.angle_beta   90.00
_cell.angle_gamma   90.00
#
_symmetry.space_group_name_H-M   'P 1'
#
loop_
_entity.id
_entity.type
_entity.pdbx_description
1 polymer ?
#
loop_
_entity_poly.entity_id
_entity_poly.type
_entity_poly.pdbx_seq_one_letter_code
_entity_poly.pdbx_strand_id
1 'polypeptide(L)'
;MSVQPVNTRSQLKKTTDAKSATVIAICCLFLVNSGIRTLGAEDPRRFLAVTAWEGHITTKLTSSGSAPNVDWSVDRSVVFNLELIQAVGFTQPILVWGGAAEVPPNQFQIQDRVTLTLDPNNPLITTISGAQFSSLGPTNAAGSLVVDLTKNTYTVGFGATYMGNGMINGTAVAIPCLEPPFIPASTTFPLPETGLVISNKYLYSAGNVCDIAVRCGDDCILAYAGVGGAAAVPGTVEITWNLVPKVEEVELAVEINGYKSWIPAAELKNAKNEYEGRNPLNITARLQTTSGAVPATKAEKFRFELTQVSKERGVCLNFPPEGQVDTKPDLRFNPQRNPTLSVLNGGKAAETKLPDLTMATAALSAYDFGGYGNLKVTATVHGKEIVGYLKSDPAKPKDILLPKRTEPSKIADAWKDQHQVRSLADTDDSDNIPVGDTHKGDGFSLYEEYRGFVENQKHIRTNPDIKDLFVRDQIGGADVKEQIIKFGRASQLDVHHKLRRGEMAADARMNFNHDYAYLHDQHGIYLRGRTKRKGLSEAVTRPGFDTNTISTPATYSRIDLDPNGAAVPGQSRKFNVDSVAHELGHVCAVYHHGDSDPPLPLVLVKVLNPDGASVFQNALDGSTVQLKPEGSILVLHYTTVRSNQFLVLTVGERQGQHSGNMDCIMRYHEAEVYRWEGDPEHVFYKFNPDDQHSRTLFCESAAGTKANAPAPGKPWPRFGDADTAHKRDGCKRQICVNDFYFDDDLHKR
;
A
#
# COMPACT_ATOMS: atom_id res chain seq x y z
N MET A 1 -8.37 72.73 21.36
CA MET A 1 -7.41 72.94 22.47
C MET A 1 -7.62 71.85 23.50
N SER A 2 -6.52 71.16 23.81
CA SER A 2 -6.28 70.19 24.88
C SER A 2 -7.16 70.36 26.14
N VAL A 3 -7.83 69.28 26.56
CA VAL A 3 -8.02 68.94 27.98
C VAL A 3 -8.03 67.41 28.12
N GLN A 4 -7.01 66.85 28.77
CA GLN A 4 -7.12 65.54 29.46
C GLN A 4 -7.91 65.72 30.76
N PRO A 5 -8.54 64.66 31.29
CA PRO A 5 -7.89 64.02 32.44
C PRO A 5 -7.98 62.49 32.50
N VAL A 6 -7.06 61.98 33.32
CA VAL A 6 -6.76 60.60 33.71
C VAL A 6 -7.52 60.22 35.00
N ASN A 7 -7.98 58.97 35.06
CA ASN A 7 -8.29 58.09 36.22
C ASN A 7 -9.21 58.58 37.35
N THR A 8 -10.23 57.82 37.78
CA THR A 8 -10.03 56.58 38.55
C THR A 8 -11.30 55.71 38.70
N ARG A 9 -11.09 54.40 38.52
CA ARG A 9 -11.78 53.19 39.04
C ARG A 9 -12.90 53.36 40.09
N SER A 10 -14.04 52.67 39.90
CA SER A 10 -14.29 51.36 40.55
C SER A 10 -15.51 50.60 39.98
N GLN A 11 -15.28 49.30 39.69
CA GLN A 11 -16.15 48.13 39.89
C GLN A 11 -17.51 48.07 39.14
N LEU A 12 -17.60 47.24 38.09
CA LEU A 12 -18.33 45.96 38.16
C LEU A 12 -18.06 45.06 36.94
N LYS A 13 -17.63 43.83 37.25
CA LYS A 13 -17.32 42.71 36.36
C LYS A 13 -18.49 42.31 35.45
N LYS A 14 -18.21 42.03 34.18
CA LYS A 14 -18.58 40.77 33.53
C LYS A 14 -17.66 40.48 32.34
N THR A 15 -16.97 39.36 32.47
CA THR A 15 -16.03 38.72 31.55
C THR A 15 -16.74 38.16 30.33
N THR A 16 -16.23 38.42 29.13
CA THR A 16 -16.29 37.49 27.99
C THR A 16 -15.04 37.68 27.14
N ASP A 17 -14.22 36.64 27.12
CA ASP A 17 -12.91 36.60 26.45
C ASP A 17 -13.05 36.62 24.93
N ALA A 18 -12.40 37.59 24.29
CA ALA A 18 -12.24 37.71 22.84
C ALA A 18 -11.38 36.59 22.21
N LYS A 19 -10.93 35.60 22.99
CA LYS A 19 -10.17 34.43 22.49
C LYS A 19 -11.07 33.29 21.98
N SER A 20 -12.36 33.26 22.32
CA SER A 20 -13.28 32.22 21.82
C SER A 20 -13.79 32.48 20.40
N ALA A 21 -13.85 33.74 19.96
CA ALA A 21 -14.34 34.10 18.62
C ALA A 21 -13.36 33.69 17.50
N THR A 22 -12.05 33.77 17.76
CA THR A 22 -11.01 33.41 16.78
C THR A 22 -10.83 31.89 16.66
N VAL A 23 -11.06 31.12 17.72
CA VAL A 23 -11.01 29.64 17.68
C VAL A 23 -12.22 29.06 16.93
N ILE A 24 -13.39 29.67 17.05
CA ILE A 24 -14.59 29.26 16.30
C ILE A 24 -14.44 29.54 14.80
N ALA A 25 -13.82 30.67 14.41
CA ALA A 25 -13.57 30.99 13.01
C ALA A 25 -12.54 30.04 12.34
N ILE A 26 -11.53 29.58 13.08
CA ILE A 26 -10.51 28.64 12.58
C ILE A 26 -11.06 27.19 12.54
N CYS A 27 -11.92 26.79 13.48
CA CYS A 27 -12.64 25.51 13.40
C CYS A 27 -13.61 25.46 12.21
N CYS A 28 -14.28 26.57 11.88
CA CYS A 28 -15.16 26.65 10.72
C CYS A 28 -14.39 26.57 9.39
N LEU A 29 -13.15 27.09 9.31
CA LEU A 29 -12.33 26.95 8.09
C LEU A 29 -11.73 25.53 7.92
N PHE A 30 -11.47 24.80 9.00
CA PHE A 30 -11.01 23.40 8.92
C PHE A 30 -12.12 22.42 8.51
N LEU A 31 -13.37 22.71 8.85
CA LEU A 31 -14.53 21.89 8.45
C LEU A 31 -14.89 22.04 6.97
N VAL A 32 -14.60 23.18 6.34
CA VAL A 32 -14.84 23.40 4.91
C VAL A 32 -13.83 22.63 4.02
N ASN A 33 -12.63 22.36 4.52
CA ASN A 33 -11.58 21.62 3.78
C ASN A 33 -11.56 20.10 4.02
N SER A 34 -12.45 19.58 4.88
CA SER A 34 -12.58 18.14 5.19
C SER A 34 -13.80 17.48 4.53
N GLY A 35 -14.47 18.15 3.58
CA GLY A 35 -15.62 17.59 2.88
C GLY A 35 -16.87 17.41 3.74
N ILE A 36 -16.82 17.79 5.02
CA ILE A 36 -17.99 17.86 5.88
C ILE A 36 -18.62 19.23 5.63
N ARG A 37 -19.44 19.29 4.56
CA ARG A 37 -20.48 20.31 4.51
C ARG A 37 -21.27 20.14 5.80
N THR A 38 -21.32 21.18 6.64
CA THR A 38 -22.37 21.31 7.64
C THR A 38 -23.69 21.27 6.87
N LEU A 39 -24.28 20.07 6.79
CA LEU A 39 -25.54 19.78 6.12
C LEU A 39 -26.63 20.50 6.90
N GLY A 40 -26.97 21.72 6.47
CA GLY A 40 -28.30 22.24 6.71
C GLY A 40 -29.28 21.39 5.91
N ALA A 41 -30.27 20.81 6.59
CA ALA A 41 -31.29 19.89 6.07
C ALA A 41 -30.74 18.61 5.39
N GLU A 42 -31.20 17.44 5.81
CA GLU A 42 -30.83 16.20 5.13
C GLU A 42 -31.44 16.16 3.71
N ASP A 43 -30.69 15.63 2.73
CA ASP A 43 -31.16 15.45 1.34
C ASP A 43 -32.51 14.68 1.33
N PRO A 44 -33.59 15.19 0.71
CA PRO A 44 -34.87 14.48 0.60
C PRO A 44 -34.75 13.07 0.01
N ARG A 45 -33.73 12.80 -0.82
CA ARG A 45 -33.49 11.47 -1.41
C ARG A 45 -33.35 10.35 -0.39
N ARG A 46 -33.06 10.65 0.88
CA ARG A 46 -33.02 9.68 1.98
C ARG A 46 -34.32 8.84 2.11
N PHE A 47 -35.47 9.38 1.72
CA PHE A 47 -36.75 8.65 1.75
C PHE A 47 -36.83 7.51 0.73
N LEU A 48 -35.93 7.45 -0.26
CA LEU A 48 -35.85 6.32 -1.19
C LEU A 48 -35.38 5.03 -0.51
N ALA A 49 -34.69 5.12 0.64
CA ALA A 49 -34.25 3.95 1.42
C ALA A 49 -35.38 3.26 2.20
N VAL A 50 -36.57 3.87 2.23
CA VAL A 50 -37.71 3.38 3.00
C VAL A 50 -38.46 2.33 2.17
N THR A 51 -38.58 1.13 2.72
CA THR A 51 -39.24 -0.03 2.12
C THR A 51 -40.59 -0.37 2.75
N ALA A 52 -40.98 0.31 3.82
CA ALA A 52 -42.34 0.31 4.37
C ALA A 52 -42.47 1.45 5.39
N TRP A 53 -43.69 1.73 5.82
CA TRP A 53 -43.95 2.57 6.98
C TRP A 53 -44.85 1.84 7.97
N GLU A 54 -44.50 1.88 9.23
CA GLU A 54 -45.35 1.40 10.32
C GLU A 54 -45.70 2.55 11.24
N GLY A 55 -46.94 2.58 11.72
CA GLY A 55 -47.32 3.64 12.63
C GLY A 55 -48.77 3.60 13.01
N HIS A 56 -49.25 4.74 13.48
CA HIS A 56 -50.66 4.90 13.80
C HIS A 56 -51.19 6.25 13.32
N ILE A 57 -52.47 6.27 12.98
CA ILE A 57 -53.27 7.47 12.81
C ILE A 57 -54.22 7.56 14.01
N THR A 58 -54.29 8.72 14.64
CA THR A 58 -55.27 9.00 15.70
C THR A 58 -56.25 10.06 15.22
N THR A 59 -57.54 9.77 15.32
CA THR A 59 -58.59 10.75 15.07
C THR A 59 -59.28 11.12 16.37
N LYS A 60 -59.28 12.41 16.69
CA LYS A 60 -59.90 12.97 17.87
C LYS A 60 -61.02 13.93 17.48
N LEU A 61 -62.21 13.73 18.01
CA LEU A 61 -63.34 14.64 17.88
C LEU A 61 -63.65 15.22 19.25
N THR A 62 -63.59 16.55 19.35
CA THR A 62 -64.09 17.28 20.52
C THR A 62 -65.14 18.29 20.09
N SER A 63 -66.32 18.19 20.68
CA SER A 63 -67.44 19.09 20.42
C SER A 63 -68.28 19.24 21.67
N SER A 64 -68.64 20.47 22.02
CA SER A 64 -69.64 20.73 23.04
C SER A 64 -70.48 21.93 22.65
N GLY A 65 -71.73 21.95 23.11
CA GLY A 65 -72.64 23.03 22.83
C GLY A 65 -74.03 22.79 23.37
N SER A 66 -74.89 23.78 23.13
CA SER A 66 -76.27 23.82 23.57
C SER A 66 -77.15 24.30 22.41
N ALA A 67 -78.29 23.66 22.21
CA ALA A 67 -79.35 24.01 21.27
C ALA A 67 -80.71 23.88 22.00
N PRO A 68 -81.83 24.40 21.44
CA PRO A 68 -83.08 24.58 22.18
C PRO A 68 -83.57 23.34 22.96
N ASN A 69 -83.28 22.13 22.46
CA ASN A 69 -83.69 20.88 23.08
C ASN A 69 -82.53 19.91 23.39
N VAL A 70 -81.27 20.36 23.32
CA VAL A 70 -80.13 19.47 23.54
C VAL A 70 -78.87 20.19 24.01
N ASP A 71 -78.32 19.72 25.13
CA ASP A 71 -76.92 19.96 25.48
C ASP A 71 -76.09 18.74 25.08
N TRP A 72 -74.91 18.97 24.50
CA TRP A 72 -73.98 17.89 24.18
C TRP A 72 -72.55 18.21 24.59
N SER A 73 -71.83 17.15 24.96
CA SER A 73 -70.38 17.14 25.10
C SER A 73 -69.86 15.82 24.57
N VAL A 74 -68.91 15.89 23.65
CA VAL A 74 -68.27 14.77 22.96
C VAL A 74 -66.77 14.96 23.07
N ASP A 75 -66.10 13.98 23.69
CA ASP A 75 -64.66 13.75 23.55
C ASP A 75 -64.48 12.30 23.10
N ARG A 76 -64.03 12.14 21.86
CA ARG A 76 -63.83 10.85 21.20
C ARG A 76 -62.41 10.79 20.66
N SER A 77 -61.70 9.70 20.93
CA SER A 77 -60.39 9.40 20.35
C SER A 77 -60.34 7.98 19.81
N VAL A 78 -59.87 7.81 18.58
CA VAL A 78 -59.72 6.51 17.92
C VAL A 78 -58.32 6.38 17.33
N VAL A 79 -57.65 5.27 17.61
CA VAL A 79 -56.29 4.99 17.10
C VAL A 79 -56.33 3.82 16.12
N PHE A 80 -55.74 4.02 14.95
CA PHE A 80 -55.60 3.03 13.87
C PHE A 80 -54.13 2.72 13.67
N ASN A 81 -53.73 1.46 13.92
CA ASN A 81 -52.39 1.00 13.54
C ASN A 81 -52.38 0.66 12.05
N LEU A 82 -51.27 0.95 11.38
CA LEU A 82 -51.13 0.79 9.93
C LEU A 82 -49.72 0.42 9.56
N GLU A 83 -49.61 -0.49 8.59
CA GLU A 83 -48.41 -0.79 7.84
C GLU A 83 -48.67 -0.40 6.38
N LEU A 84 -47.88 0.53 5.85
CA LEU A 84 -47.93 0.94 4.45
C LEU A 84 -46.79 0.24 3.71
N ILE A 85 -47.16 -0.54 2.69
CA ILE A 85 -46.24 -1.24 1.78
C ILE A 85 -46.30 -0.68 0.35
N GLN A 86 -45.36 -1.08 -0.51
CA GLN A 86 -45.10 -0.41 -1.77
C GLN A 86 -46.23 -0.69 -2.77
N ALA A 87 -46.78 0.36 -3.39
CA ALA A 87 -47.72 0.21 -4.51
C ALA A 87 -46.95 0.15 -5.85
N VAL A 88 -47.42 -0.69 -6.79
CA VAL A 88 -46.77 -0.91 -8.09
C VAL A 88 -47.35 0.06 -9.15
N GLY A 89 -46.51 0.73 -9.95
CA GLY A 89 -46.95 1.34 -11.22
C GLY A 89 -46.77 2.86 -11.45
N PHE A 90 -45.97 3.59 -10.68
CA PHE A 90 -45.75 5.04 -10.87
C PHE A 90 -44.38 5.38 -11.50
N THR A 91 -44.33 6.38 -12.40
CA THR A 91 -43.15 6.71 -13.26
C THR A 91 -42.48 8.06 -12.95
N GLN A 92 -42.78 8.70 -11.81
CA GLN A 92 -42.25 10.02 -11.42
C GLN A 92 -41.34 9.90 -10.17
N PRO A 93 -40.53 10.92 -9.77
CA PRO A 93 -39.72 10.92 -8.53
C PRO A 93 -40.55 10.97 -7.23
N ILE A 94 -41.78 10.47 -7.31
CA ILE A 94 -42.80 10.45 -6.29
C ILE A 94 -42.90 9.01 -5.80
N LEU A 95 -42.65 8.80 -4.51
CA LEU A 95 -42.80 7.49 -3.89
C LEU A 95 -44.24 7.36 -3.40
N VAL A 96 -44.95 6.35 -3.90
CA VAL A 96 -46.33 6.08 -3.53
C VAL A 96 -46.40 4.77 -2.76
N TRP A 97 -46.87 4.85 -1.52
CA TRP A 97 -47.14 3.72 -0.64
C TRP A 97 -48.65 3.65 -0.46
N GLY A 98 -49.25 2.56 -0.91
CA GLY A 98 -50.68 2.34 -0.86
C GLY A 98 -50.93 0.87 -0.56
N GLY A 99 -51.43 0.59 0.63
CA GLY A 99 -51.75 -0.77 1.07
C GLY A 99 -53.23 -0.89 1.40
N ALA A 100 -53.74 -2.12 1.44
CA ALA A 100 -54.88 -2.40 2.30
C ALA A 100 -54.40 -2.10 3.72
N ALA A 101 -54.98 -1.10 4.39
CA ALA A 101 -54.84 -1.00 5.82
C ALA A 101 -55.56 -2.24 6.37
N GLU A 102 -54.83 -3.34 6.56
CA GLU A 102 -55.32 -4.46 7.34
C GLU A 102 -55.41 -3.98 8.79
N VAL A 103 -56.44 -3.21 9.08
CA VAL A 103 -56.89 -2.96 10.45
C VAL A 103 -57.70 -4.21 10.79
N PRO A 104 -57.17 -5.15 11.60
CA PRO A 104 -57.96 -6.30 12.00
C PRO A 104 -59.26 -5.78 12.65
N PRO A 105 -60.43 -6.40 12.39
CA PRO A 105 -61.74 -5.87 12.83
C PRO A 105 -61.85 -5.54 14.33
N ASN A 106 -60.90 -6.03 15.14
CA ASN A 106 -60.93 -6.02 16.59
C ASN A 106 -59.80 -5.18 17.25
N GLN A 107 -59.04 -4.37 16.51
CA GLN A 107 -57.80 -3.74 17.03
C GLN A 107 -57.79 -2.20 17.20
N PHE A 108 -58.88 -1.50 16.96
CA PHE A 108 -58.93 -0.06 17.27
C PHE A 108 -59.55 0.18 18.65
N GLN A 109 -58.90 1.02 19.46
CA GLN A 109 -59.43 1.44 20.75
C GLN A 109 -60.25 2.72 20.56
N ILE A 110 -61.49 2.70 21.03
CA ILE A 110 -62.35 3.88 21.12
C ILE A 110 -62.41 4.30 22.59
N GLN A 111 -62.05 5.55 22.86
CA GLN A 111 -62.29 6.19 24.15
C GLN A 111 -63.36 7.27 23.93
N ASP A 112 -64.59 6.97 24.34
CA ASP A 112 -65.73 7.87 24.20
C ASP A 112 -66.16 8.38 25.59
N ARG A 113 -66.36 9.70 25.69
CA ARG A 113 -67.15 10.32 26.75
C ARG A 113 -68.19 11.24 26.11
N VAL A 114 -69.44 10.78 26.13
CA VAL A 114 -70.56 11.51 25.54
C VAL A 114 -71.64 11.75 26.58
N THR A 115 -72.07 13.00 26.69
CA THR A 115 -73.23 13.43 27.49
C THR A 115 -74.22 14.09 26.56
N LEU A 116 -75.46 13.57 26.50
CA LEU A 116 -76.59 14.19 25.81
C LEU A 116 -77.73 14.43 26.82
N THR A 117 -78.28 15.65 26.84
CA THR A 117 -79.44 16.02 27.67
C THR A 117 -80.56 16.50 26.76
N LEU A 118 -81.63 15.71 26.60
CA LEU A 118 -82.68 15.94 25.57
C LEU A 118 -83.95 16.66 26.08
N ASP A 119 -84.08 16.92 27.39
CA ASP A 119 -85.20 17.67 27.98
C ASP A 119 -84.68 18.51 29.18
N PRO A 120 -84.79 19.85 29.15
CA PRO A 120 -84.41 20.71 30.27
C PRO A 120 -85.21 20.50 31.56
N ASN A 121 -86.42 19.92 31.48
CA ASN A 121 -87.36 19.77 32.60
C ASN A 121 -87.47 18.34 33.14
N ASN A 122 -86.93 17.33 32.43
CA ASN A 122 -86.81 15.95 32.89
C ASN A 122 -85.57 15.27 32.28
N PRO A 123 -84.39 15.43 32.90
CA PRO A 123 -83.12 15.11 32.26
C PRO A 123 -82.92 13.59 32.16
N LEU A 124 -83.23 13.02 31.00
CA LEU A 124 -82.74 11.69 30.63
C LEU A 124 -81.28 11.83 30.18
N ILE A 125 -80.35 11.79 31.14
CA ILE A 125 -78.91 11.77 30.85
C ILE A 125 -78.60 10.41 30.23
N THR A 126 -78.45 10.36 28.91
CA THR A 126 -77.92 9.17 28.25
C THR A 126 -76.40 9.31 28.19
N THR A 127 -75.72 8.73 29.18
CA THR A 127 -74.28 8.51 29.08
C THR A 127 -74.06 7.25 28.24
N ILE A 128 -73.68 7.44 26.97
CA ILE A 128 -73.26 6.32 26.13
C ILE A 128 -71.79 6.05 26.46
N SER A 129 -71.56 5.04 27.30
CA SER A 129 -70.24 4.44 27.51
C SER A 129 -70.18 3.14 26.72
N GLY A 130 -69.75 3.23 25.46
CA GLY A 130 -69.67 2.07 24.57
C GLY A 130 -69.70 2.48 23.11
N ALA A 131 -69.03 1.71 22.25
CA ALA A 131 -68.81 2.04 20.85
C ALA A 131 -70.11 2.13 20.05
N GLN A 132 -70.55 3.36 19.75
CA GLN A 132 -71.42 3.62 18.60
C GLN A 132 -70.55 4.15 17.45
N PHE A 133 -70.62 3.47 16.30
CA PHE A 133 -70.15 3.84 14.96
C PHE A 133 -69.01 4.88 14.88
N SER A 134 -67.82 4.46 14.39
CA SER A 134 -66.77 5.40 14.01
C SER A 134 -66.71 5.57 12.50
N SER A 135 -67.30 6.67 12.00
CA SER A 135 -67.07 7.20 10.66
C SER A 135 -65.71 7.93 10.54
N LEU A 136 -64.87 7.88 11.58
CA LEU A 136 -63.63 8.67 11.69
C LEU A 136 -62.37 7.87 11.34
N GLY A 137 -62.49 6.69 10.72
CA GLY A 137 -61.35 5.83 10.44
C GLY A 137 -60.94 5.74 8.97
N PRO A 138 -59.64 5.55 8.68
CA PRO A 138 -59.18 5.03 7.39
C PRO A 138 -59.61 3.58 7.25
N THR A 139 -60.01 3.19 6.05
CA THR A 139 -60.72 1.93 5.83
C THR A 139 -59.99 1.04 4.82
N ASN A 140 -60.54 -0.15 4.58
CA ASN A 140 -60.02 -1.24 3.76
C ASN A 140 -59.75 -0.90 2.28
N ALA A 141 -59.87 0.36 1.86
CA ALA A 141 -59.33 0.86 0.61
C ALA A 141 -58.68 2.25 0.79
N ALA A 142 -57.38 2.30 0.50
CA ALA A 142 -56.59 3.48 0.13
C ALA A 142 -56.14 4.47 1.24
N GLY A 143 -55.62 3.96 2.36
CA GLY A 143 -54.60 4.73 3.10
C GLY A 143 -53.36 4.87 2.21
N SER A 144 -52.96 6.11 1.89
CA SER A 144 -51.83 6.36 0.99
C SER A 144 -50.85 7.37 1.55
N LEU A 145 -49.56 7.11 1.40
CA LEU A 145 -48.50 8.09 1.60
C LEU A 145 -47.80 8.34 0.27
N VAL A 146 -47.79 9.61 -0.15
CA VAL A 146 -47.12 10.05 -1.37
C VAL A 146 -46.00 11.01 -0.97
N VAL A 147 -44.75 10.59 -1.15
CA VAL A 147 -43.58 11.45 -0.89
C VAL A 147 -43.09 12.03 -2.21
N ASP A 148 -43.15 13.35 -2.35
CA ASP A 148 -42.68 14.10 -3.51
C ASP A 148 -41.32 14.75 -3.20
N LEU A 149 -40.26 14.10 -3.69
CA LEU A 149 -38.88 14.54 -3.48
C LEU A 149 -38.54 15.84 -4.22
N THR A 150 -39.28 16.17 -5.28
CA THR A 150 -39.03 17.39 -6.07
C THR A 150 -39.60 18.63 -5.40
N LYS A 151 -40.73 18.48 -4.71
CA LYS A 151 -41.38 19.57 -3.96
C LYS A 151 -40.96 19.60 -2.49
N ASN A 152 -40.21 18.60 -2.04
CA ASN A 152 -39.84 18.41 -0.63
C ASN A 152 -41.07 18.32 0.28
N THR A 153 -42.09 17.59 -0.17
CA THR A 153 -43.38 17.44 0.54
C THR A 153 -43.80 15.98 0.62
N TYR A 154 -44.69 15.67 1.56
CA TYR A 154 -45.46 14.43 1.57
C TYR A 154 -46.96 14.72 1.64
N THR A 155 -47.75 13.83 1.06
CA THR A 155 -49.20 13.88 1.06
C THR A 155 -49.72 12.62 1.74
N VAL A 156 -50.56 12.78 2.76
CA VAL A 156 -51.27 11.67 3.42
C VAL A 156 -52.70 11.66 2.91
N GLY A 157 -53.10 10.52 2.34
CA GLY A 157 -54.47 10.19 1.99
C GLY A 157 -55.06 9.26 3.03
N PHE A 158 -56.21 9.64 3.57
CA PHE A 158 -56.84 8.93 4.69
C PHE A 158 -57.83 7.84 4.25
N GLY A 159 -57.97 7.58 2.94
CA GLY A 159 -58.86 6.54 2.38
C GLY A 159 -60.34 6.90 2.43
N ALA A 160 -61.17 6.03 1.83
CA ALA A 160 -62.62 6.16 1.78
C ALA A 160 -63.26 4.76 1.87
N THR A 161 -64.38 4.61 2.60
CA THR A 161 -65.30 3.45 2.72
C THR A 161 -64.98 2.35 3.73
N TYR A 162 -65.73 2.28 4.85
CA TYR A 162 -65.65 1.19 5.85
C TYR A 162 -66.59 0.05 5.48
N MET A 163 -66.08 -1.19 5.46
CA MET A 163 -66.90 -2.40 5.49
C MET A 163 -66.38 -3.33 6.59
N GLY A 164 -67.10 -3.45 7.69
CA GLY A 164 -66.72 -4.33 8.81
C GLY A 164 -67.80 -4.41 9.89
N ASN A 165 -67.65 -5.38 10.80
CA ASN A 165 -68.50 -5.47 11.99
C ASN A 165 -67.86 -4.66 13.12
N GLY A 166 -68.63 -3.80 13.79
CA GLY A 166 -68.19 -3.14 15.01
C GLY A 166 -68.33 -4.10 16.21
N MET A 167 -67.51 -3.93 17.24
CA MET A 167 -67.63 -4.70 18.49
C MET A 167 -68.23 -3.83 19.60
N ILE A 168 -69.38 -4.24 20.13
CA ILE A 168 -69.99 -3.64 21.32
C ILE A 168 -69.90 -4.65 22.45
N ASN A 169 -69.11 -4.34 23.50
CA ASN A 169 -68.92 -5.22 24.67
C ASN A 169 -68.54 -6.66 24.31
N GLY A 170 -67.67 -6.86 23.30
CA GLY A 170 -67.26 -8.19 22.86
C GLY A 170 -68.21 -8.90 21.89
N THR A 171 -69.27 -8.22 21.42
CA THR A 171 -70.25 -8.77 20.48
C THR A 171 -70.15 -8.06 19.12
N ALA A 172 -70.03 -8.83 18.04
CA ALA A 172 -69.95 -8.31 16.68
C ALA A 172 -71.33 -7.83 16.18
N VAL A 173 -71.39 -6.61 15.64
CA VAL A 173 -72.59 -5.99 15.08
C VAL A 173 -72.36 -5.73 13.59
N ALA A 174 -73.26 -6.24 12.73
CA ALA A 174 -73.20 -6.05 11.28
C ALA A 174 -73.71 -4.67 10.86
N ILE A 175 -73.05 -4.05 9.86
CA ILE A 175 -73.29 -2.66 9.45
C ILE A 175 -73.72 -2.60 7.96
N PRO A 176 -74.84 -1.92 7.61
CA PRO A 176 -75.37 -1.89 6.23
C PRO A 176 -75.20 -0.54 5.51
N CYS A 177 -74.03 0.10 5.56
CA CYS A 177 -73.80 1.39 4.87
C CYS A 177 -72.61 1.35 3.91
N LEU A 178 -72.80 1.94 2.72
CA LEU A 178 -71.90 1.85 1.56
C LEU A 178 -71.31 3.21 1.11
N GLU A 179 -71.57 4.32 1.80
CA GLU A 179 -71.08 5.64 1.35
C GLU A 179 -70.02 6.26 2.28
N PRO A 180 -68.94 6.85 1.72
CA PRO A 180 -67.81 7.32 2.51
C PRO A 180 -68.09 8.65 3.25
N PRO A 181 -67.60 8.80 4.49
CA PRO A 181 -67.53 10.11 5.14
C PRO A 181 -66.57 11.02 4.37
N PHE A 182 -66.90 12.32 4.28
CA PHE A 182 -66.09 13.33 3.61
C PHE A 182 -64.87 13.71 4.49
N ILE A 183 -63.95 12.76 4.69
CA ILE A 183 -62.58 13.08 5.12
C ILE A 183 -61.94 13.82 3.94
N PRO A 184 -61.23 14.94 4.12
CA PRO A 184 -60.50 15.57 3.03
C PRO A 184 -59.63 14.53 2.34
N ALA A 185 -59.80 14.41 1.01
CA ALA A 185 -59.27 13.30 0.22
C ALA A 185 -57.75 13.09 0.41
N SER A 186 -57.02 14.17 0.69
CA SER A 186 -55.64 14.13 1.16
C SER A 186 -55.21 15.50 1.69
N THR A 187 -54.09 15.56 2.39
CA THR A 187 -53.45 16.80 2.82
C THR A 187 -51.93 16.72 2.67
N THR A 188 -51.29 17.84 2.36
CA THR A 188 -49.87 17.90 1.99
C THR A 188 -49.08 18.75 2.98
N PHE A 189 -47.92 18.25 3.39
CA PHE A 189 -47.02 18.87 4.35
C PHE A 189 -45.59 18.86 3.83
N PRO A 190 -44.71 19.76 4.30
CA PRO A 190 -43.28 19.65 4.04
C PRO A 190 -42.71 18.36 4.64
N LEU A 191 -41.71 17.77 3.98
CA LEU A 191 -40.93 16.69 4.57
C LEU A 191 -40.18 17.20 5.81
N PRO A 192 -39.95 16.35 6.83
CA PRO A 192 -39.16 16.74 7.98
C PRO A 192 -37.75 17.18 7.56
N GLU A 193 -37.14 18.13 8.26
CA GLU A 193 -35.79 18.63 7.93
C GLU A 193 -34.70 17.60 8.21
N THR A 194 -34.92 16.71 9.19
CA THR A 194 -34.03 15.63 9.60
C THR A 194 -34.80 14.37 9.93
N GLY A 195 -34.13 13.23 9.83
CA GLY A 195 -34.72 11.93 10.09
C GLY A 195 -35.73 11.52 9.03
N LEU A 196 -36.32 10.36 9.27
CA LEU A 196 -37.24 9.71 8.34
C LEU A 196 -38.62 9.50 8.98
N VAL A 197 -38.95 10.08 10.13
CA VAL A 197 -40.29 9.91 10.73
C VAL A 197 -41.25 10.92 10.11
N ILE A 198 -42.40 10.47 9.62
CA ILE A 198 -43.44 11.33 9.08
C ILE A 198 -44.56 11.44 10.11
N SER A 199 -44.69 12.64 10.68
CA SER A 199 -45.72 12.94 11.67
C SER A 199 -46.26 14.35 11.49
N ASN A 200 -47.57 14.53 11.61
CA ASN A 200 -48.19 15.84 11.73
C ASN A 200 -49.62 15.71 12.29
N LYS A 201 -50.31 16.85 12.30
CA LYS A 201 -51.73 16.95 12.58
C LYS A 201 -52.46 17.72 11.50
N TYR A 202 -53.72 17.37 11.29
CA TYR A 202 -54.65 18.05 10.40
C TYR A 202 -55.97 18.31 11.13
N LEU A 203 -56.49 19.54 10.99
CA LEU A 203 -57.70 19.98 11.65
C LEU A 203 -58.78 20.30 10.61
N TYR A 204 -60.01 19.83 10.82
CA TYR A 204 -61.16 20.24 10.01
C TYR A 204 -62.43 20.40 10.87
N SER A 205 -63.41 21.11 10.31
CA SER A 205 -64.67 21.42 11.02
C SER A 205 -65.47 20.16 11.31
N ALA A 206 -65.90 19.99 12.56
CA ALA A 206 -66.81 18.90 12.96
C ALA A 206 -68.17 18.96 12.24
N GLY A 207 -68.59 20.15 11.79
CA GLY A 207 -69.82 20.32 11.01
C GLY A 207 -69.84 19.52 9.71
N ASN A 208 -68.67 19.22 9.11
CA ASN A 208 -68.57 18.45 7.87
C ASN A 208 -68.70 16.93 8.09
N VAL A 209 -68.65 16.45 9.33
CA VAL A 209 -68.68 15.02 9.66
C VAL A 209 -70.10 14.44 9.57
N CYS A 210 -71.14 15.23 9.84
CA CYS A 210 -72.52 14.73 9.98
C CYS A 210 -73.53 15.25 8.95
N ASP A 211 -73.13 16.05 7.94
CA ASP A 211 -74.06 16.51 6.87
C ASP A 211 -74.64 15.35 6.03
N ILE A 212 -74.00 14.17 6.07
CA ILE A 212 -74.43 12.94 5.35
C ILE A 212 -75.14 11.92 6.26
N ALA A 213 -74.89 11.94 7.58
CA ALA A 213 -75.38 10.91 8.51
C ALA A 213 -76.92 10.87 8.63
N VAL A 214 -77.59 11.96 8.26
CA VAL A 214 -79.07 12.04 8.23
C VAL A 214 -79.68 11.09 7.18
N ARG A 215 -78.92 10.62 6.17
CA ARG A 215 -79.45 9.77 5.07
C ARG A 215 -79.33 8.27 5.31
N CYS A 216 -78.57 7.83 6.31
CA CYS A 216 -78.27 6.41 6.52
C CYS A 216 -78.92 5.79 7.77
N GLY A 217 -79.72 6.56 8.53
CA GLY A 217 -80.25 6.08 9.82
C GLY A 217 -79.16 5.89 10.88
N ASP A 218 -77.99 6.48 10.65
CA ASP A 218 -76.82 6.38 11.52
C ASP A 218 -76.96 7.32 12.72
N ASP A 219 -76.73 6.78 13.92
CA ASP A 219 -76.50 7.53 15.16
C ASP A 219 -75.18 8.32 15.08
N CYS A 220 -75.08 9.34 14.21
CA CYS A 220 -74.11 10.41 14.45
C CYS A 220 -74.52 11.04 15.77
N ILE A 221 -73.74 10.85 16.84
CA ILE A 221 -73.99 11.51 18.14
C ILE A 221 -74.12 13.04 17.99
N LEU A 222 -73.48 13.62 16.98
CA LEU A 222 -73.60 15.02 16.59
C LEU A 222 -74.82 15.33 15.70
N ALA A 223 -75.44 14.34 15.04
CA ALA A 223 -76.73 14.49 14.36
C ALA A 223 -77.89 14.64 15.36
N TYR A 224 -77.81 14.02 16.56
CA TYR A 224 -78.74 14.29 17.66
C TYR A 224 -78.73 15.75 18.11
N ALA A 225 -77.55 16.39 18.13
CA ALA A 225 -77.42 17.83 18.37
C ALA A 225 -78.12 18.66 17.27
N GLY A 226 -78.00 18.23 16.00
CA GLY A 226 -78.69 18.83 14.86
C GLY A 226 -80.22 18.67 14.91
N VAL A 227 -80.72 17.48 15.25
CA VAL A 227 -82.17 17.18 15.40
C VAL A 227 -82.80 17.98 16.55
N GLY A 228 -82.02 18.29 17.60
CA GLY A 228 -82.43 19.19 18.70
C GLY A 228 -82.40 20.68 18.37
N GLY A 229 -82.09 21.06 17.12
CA GLY A 229 -82.16 22.44 16.61
C GLY A 229 -80.83 23.17 16.40
N ALA A 230 -79.68 22.48 16.47
CA ALA A 230 -78.38 23.11 16.18
C ALA A 230 -78.19 23.32 14.67
N ALA A 231 -78.00 24.58 14.24
CA ALA A 231 -77.78 24.92 12.82
C ALA A 231 -76.43 24.44 12.26
N ALA A 232 -75.43 24.27 13.12
CA ALA A 232 -74.14 23.66 12.84
C ALA A 232 -73.57 23.12 14.14
N VAL A 233 -72.85 22.01 14.08
CA VAL A 233 -72.18 21.43 15.25
C VAL A 233 -70.81 22.09 15.42
N PRO A 234 -70.60 22.98 16.42
CA PRO A 234 -69.28 23.51 16.76
C PRO A 234 -68.34 22.39 17.19
N GLY A 235 -67.13 22.38 16.67
CA GLY A 235 -66.11 21.42 17.04
C GLY A 235 -65.04 21.29 15.97
N THR A 236 -63.94 20.66 16.34
CA THR A 236 -62.85 20.34 15.42
C THR A 236 -62.59 18.84 15.48
N VAL A 237 -62.40 18.24 14.31
CA VAL A 237 -61.78 16.92 14.21
C VAL A 237 -60.29 17.11 13.99
N GLU A 238 -59.49 16.51 14.87
CA GLU A 238 -58.05 16.43 14.76
C GLU A 238 -57.65 15.04 14.28
N ILE A 239 -56.93 14.97 13.17
CA ILE A 239 -56.26 13.76 12.70
C ILE A 239 -54.77 13.96 12.95
N THR A 240 -54.14 13.06 13.73
CA THR A 240 -52.69 13.01 13.90
C THR A 240 -52.16 11.71 13.31
N TRP A 241 -50.92 11.71 12.85
CA TRP A 241 -50.22 10.48 12.44
C TRP A 241 -48.79 10.51 12.91
N ASN A 242 -48.27 9.31 13.14
CA ASN A 242 -46.86 9.08 13.38
C ASN A 242 -46.45 7.81 12.65
N LEU A 243 -45.79 7.98 11.50
CA LEU A 243 -45.30 6.93 10.63
C LEU A 243 -43.79 6.81 10.84
N VAL A 244 -43.36 5.63 11.26
CA VAL A 244 -41.97 5.23 11.44
C VAL A 244 -41.56 4.40 10.21
N PRO A 245 -40.44 4.72 9.57
CA PRO A 245 -39.99 4.02 8.37
C PRO A 245 -39.40 2.64 8.72
N LYS A 246 -39.60 1.66 7.85
CA LYS A 246 -38.71 0.49 7.72
C LYS A 246 -37.74 0.77 6.60
N VAL A 247 -36.44 0.65 6.87
CA VAL A 247 -35.38 0.82 5.89
C VAL A 247 -34.69 -0.52 5.64
N GLU A 248 -34.39 -0.82 4.38
CA GLU A 248 -33.51 -1.95 4.06
C GLU A 248 -32.07 -1.55 4.37
N GLU A 249 -31.52 -2.06 5.47
CA GLU A 249 -30.13 -1.79 5.83
C GLU A 249 -29.18 -2.56 4.92
N VAL A 250 -28.40 -1.80 4.15
CA VAL A 250 -27.41 -2.30 3.21
C VAL A 250 -25.99 -1.96 3.62
N GLU A 251 -25.07 -2.86 3.31
CA GLU A 251 -23.63 -2.69 3.44
C GLU A 251 -22.94 -3.06 2.13
N LEU A 252 -21.69 -2.64 1.98
CA LEU A 252 -20.88 -2.90 0.80
C LEU A 252 -19.71 -3.83 1.16
N ALA A 253 -19.76 -5.06 0.65
CA ALA A 253 -18.70 -6.04 0.85
C ALA A 253 -17.72 -6.01 -0.34
N VAL A 254 -16.43 -5.88 -0.06
CA VAL A 254 -15.36 -5.89 -1.05
C VAL A 254 -14.58 -7.20 -0.96
N GLU A 255 -14.52 -7.92 -2.07
CA GLU A 255 -13.76 -9.15 -2.24
C GLU A 255 -12.62 -8.90 -3.24
N ILE A 256 -11.39 -9.25 -2.86
CA ILE A 256 -10.20 -9.10 -3.72
C ILE A 256 -9.58 -10.47 -3.93
N ASN A 257 -9.63 -10.97 -5.17
CA ASN A 257 -9.07 -12.29 -5.48
C ASN A 257 -7.54 -12.26 -5.39
N GLY A 258 -6.94 -13.24 -4.69
CA GLY A 258 -5.50 -13.34 -4.50
C GLY A 258 -4.89 -12.34 -3.51
N TYR A 259 -5.69 -11.55 -2.79
CA TYR A 259 -5.23 -10.44 -1.94
C TYR A 259 -4.08 -10.79 -0.98
N LYS A 260 -4.17 -11.95 -0.30
CA LYS A 260 -3.18 -12.36 0.70
C LYS A 260 -1.80 -12.64 0.10
N SER A 261 -1.72 -13.10 -1.14
CA SER A 261 -0.48 -13.52 -1.81
C SER A 261 -0.05 -12.55 -2.91
N TRP A 262 -0.81 -11.47 -3.13
CA TRP A 262 -0.52 -10.56 -4.21
C TRP A 262 0.67 -9.66 -3.86
N ILE A 263 1.66 -9.68 -4.74
CA ILE A 263 2.82 -8.80 -4.73
C ILE A 263 2.77 -7.99 -6.04
N PRO A 264 2.95 -6.66 -6.01
CA PRO A 264 2.99 -5.81 -7.19
C PRO A 264 4.05 -6.30 -8.17
N ALA A 265 3.69 -6.28 -9.46
CA ALA A 265 4.61 -6.63 -10.53
C ALA A 265 4.35 -5.73 -11.73
N ALA A 266 5.41 -5.08 -12.23
CA ALA A 266 5.36 -4.27 -13.43
C ALA A 266 5.68 -5.08 -14.69
N GLU A 267 5.64 -4.42 -15.86
CA GLU A 267 6.10 -4.98 -17.14
C GLU A 267 7.37 -4.23 -17.58
N LEU A 268 8.40 -5.00 -17.97
CA LEU A 268 9.70 -4.44 -18.37
C LEU A 268 9.77 -4.14 -19.87
N LYS A 269 9.05 -4.89 -20.71
CA LYS A 269 9.18 -4.83 -22.18
C LYS A 269 8.78 -3.49 -22.77
N ASN A 270 7.90 -2.75 -22.10
CA ASN A 270 7.41 -1.47 -22.57
C ASN A 270 7.18 -0.53 -21.37
N ALA A 271 8.24 -0.04 -20.72
CA ALA A 271 8.15 0.98 -19.65
C ALA A 271 7.41 2.28 -20.08
N LYS A 272 7.01 2.40 -21.35
CA LYS A 272 6.18 3.46 -21.93
C LYS A 272 4.73 3.06 -22.25
N ASN A 273 4.36 1.76 -22.28
CA ASN A 273 2.98 1.36 -22.56
C ASN A 273 2.13 1.41 -21.29
N GLU A 274 1.32 2.45 -21.22
CA GLU A 274 0.34 2.72 -20.16
C GLU A 274 -0.74 1.63 -20.03
N TYR A 275 -0.81 0.71 -20.99
CA TYR A 275 -1.92 -0.22 -21.18
C TYR A 275 -1.67 -1.65 -20.69
N GLU A 276 -0.46 -2.03 -20.29
CA GLU A 276 -0.11 -3.45 -20.11
C GLU A 276 0.19 -3.90 -18.68
N GLY A 277 0.03 -3.03 -17.67
CA GLY A 277 0.31 -3.34 -16.25
C GLY A 277 -0.01 -4.78 -15.84
N ARG A 278 0.90 -5.41 -15.09
CA ARG A 278 0.95 -6.87 -14.91
C ARG A 278 0.25 -7.30 -13.62
N ASN A 279 -0.09 -8.59 -13.55
CA ASN A 279 -0.69 -9.27 -12.41
C ASN A 279 -1.86 -8.50 -11.78
N PRO A 280 -2.94 -8.24 -12.54
CA PRO A 280 -4.02 -7.37 -12.06
C PRO A 280 -4.75 -7.99 -10.86
N LEU A 281 -5.09 -7.14 -9.89
CA LEU A 281 -6.02 -7.46 -8.81
C LEU A 281 -7.45 -7.26 -9.28
N ASN A 282 -8.24 -8.33 -9.24
CA ASN A 282 -9.67 -8.29 -9.50
C ASN A 282 -10.42 -8.01 -8.19
N ILE A 283 -11.05 -6.84 -8.14
CA ILE A 283 -11.81 -6.32 -7.01
C ILE A 283 -13.29 -6.45 -7.35
N THR A 284 -14.06 -7.11 -6.49
CA THR A 284 -15.51 -7.23 -6.61
C THR A 284 -16.17 -6.52 -5.44
N ALA A 285 -17.06 -5.57 -5.73
CA ALA A 285 -17.83 -4.86 -4.74
C ALA A 285 -19.29 -5.31 -4.84
N ARG A 286 -19.86 -5.84 -3.74
CA ARG A 286 -21.24 -6.35 -3.68
C ARG A 286 -22.03 -5.57 -2.65
N LEU A 287 -23.11 -4.95 -3.09
CA LEU A 287 -24.13 -4.42 -2.19
C LEU A 287 -24.93 -5.60 -1.64
N GLN A 288 -25.07 -5.68 -0.32
CA GLN A 288 -25.77 -6.76 0.38
C GLN A 288 -26.51 -6.21 1.59
N THR A 289 -27.51 -6.93 2.08
CA THR A 289 -28.12 -6.65 3.38
C THR A 289 -27.11 -6.94 4.50
N THR A 290 -27.39 -6.48 5.72
CA THR A 290 -26.58 -6.82 6.91
C THR A 290 -26.52 -8.32 7.22
N SER A 291 -27.49 -9.10 6.71
CA SER A 291 -27.48 -10.57 6.76
C SER A 291 -26.68 -11.24 5.63
N GLY A 292 -26.16 -10.46 4.68
CA GLY A 292 -25.41 -10.94 3.52
C GLY A 292 -26.28 -11.37 2.32
N ALA A 293 -27.58 -11.09 2.35
CA ALA A 293 -28.49 -11.41 1.24
C ALA A 293 -28.42 -10.34 0.13
N VAL A 294 -28.91 -10.69 -1.07
CA VAL A 294 -29.05 -9.72 -2.17
C VAL A 294 -30.14 -8.72 -1.78
N PRO A 295 -29.86 -7.40 -1.79
CA PRO A 295 -30.84 -6.40 -1.41
C PRO A 295 -31.82 -6.14 -2.56
N ALA A 296 -33.04 -5.71 -2.23
CA ALA A 296 -33.99 -5.19 -3.21
C ALA A 296 -33.48 -3.85 -3.79
N THR A 297 -32.80 -3.08 -2.96
CA THR A 297 -32.15 -1.81 -3.32
C THR A 297 -30.95 -2.02 -4.24
N LYS A 298 -30.78 -1.11 -5.20
CA LYS A 298 -29.65 -1.11 -6.15
C LYS A 298 -28.85 0.17 -6.02
N ALA A 299 -27.55 0.08 -6.31
CA ALA A 299 -26.68 1.24 -6.33
C ALA A 299 -26.82 2.02 -7.64
N GLU A 300 -26.92 3.34 -7.51
CA GLU A 300 -26.87 4.30 -8.61
C GLU A 300 -25.48 4.33 -9.25
N LYS A 301 -24.44 4.08 -8.44
CA LYS A 301 -23.05 4.12 -8.87
C LYS A 301 -22.15 3.32 -7.92
N PHE A 302 -21.16 2.61 -8.47
CA PHE A 302 -19.99 2.16 -7.71
C PHE A 302 -18.78 2.98 -8.10
N ARG A 303 -17.92 3.29 -7.13
CA ARG A 303 -16.65 4.00 -7.32
C ARG A 303 -15.53 3.25 -6.61
N PHE A 304 -14.47 2.98 -7.36
CA PHE A 304 -13.21 2.43 -6.87
C PHE A 304 -12.19 3.56 -6.91
N GLU A 305 -11.53 3.84 -5.80
CA GLU A 305 -10.57 4.94 -5.68
C GLU A 305 -9.29 4.48 -5.00
N LEU A 306 -8.16 4.94 -5.54
CA LEU A 306 -6.85 4.81 -4.94
C LEU A 306 -6.49 6.10 -4.20
N THR A 307 -6.17 5.97 -2.92
CA THR A 307 -5.60 7.02 -2.08
C THR A 307 -4.19 6.61 -1.68
N GLN A 308 -3.34 7.59 -1.30
CA GLN A 308 -1.96 7.35 -0.86
C GLN A 308 -1.13 6.44 -1.80
N VAL A 309 -1.38 6.52 -3.11
CA VAL A 309 -0.68 5.72 -4.12
C VAL A 309 0.73 6.24 -4.36
N SER A 310 1.69 5.32 -4.39
CA SER A 310 3.10 5.61 -4.65
C SER A 310 3.34 6.11 -6.07
N LYS A 311 4.50 6.76 -6.23
CA LYS A 311 5.04 7.28 -7.50
C LYS A 311 6.55 7.12 -7.48
N GLU A 312 7.01 5.90 -7.21
CA GLU A 312 8.43 5.59 -7.20
C GLU A 312 9.07 5.98 -8.54
N ARG A 313 10.34 6.35 -8.52
CA ARG A 313 11.04 6.71 -9.77
C ARG A 313 11.24 5.44 -10.59
N GLY A 314 10.77 5.40 -11.82
CA GLY A 314 10.98 4.23 -12.69
C GLY A 314 10.00 3.08 -12.41
N VAL A 315 10.44 1.83 -12.57
CA VAL A 315 9.60 0.63 -12.28
C VAL A 315 10.22 -0.28 -11.24
N CYS A 316 11.53 -0.14 -11.00
CA CYS A 316 12.32 -0.72 -9.92
C CYS A 316 13.64 0.09 -9.80
N LEU A 317 14.58 -0.35 -8.97
CA LEU A 317 15.73 0.47 -8.54
C LEU A 317 16.75 0.85 -9.60
N ASN A 318 16.90 0.03 -10.64
CA ASN A 318 17.88 0.24 -11.72
C ASN A 318 17.23 0.26 -13.11
N PHE A 319 15.90 0.48 -13.20
CA PHE A 319 15.21 0.51 -14.49
C PHE A 319 13.94 1.37 -14.48
N PRO A 320 13.61 2.09 -15.58
CA PRO A 320 14.41 2.28 -16.80
C PRO A 320 15.65 3.15 -16.54
N PRO A 321 16.60 3.25 -17.50
CA PRO A 321 17.77 4.12 -17.36
C PRO A 321 17.38 5.58 -17.04
N GLU A 322 18.27 6.30 -16.36
CA GLU A 322 18.07 7.72 -16.01
C GLU A 322 17.57 8.55 -17.21
N GLY A 323 16.61 9.45 -16.93
CA GLY A 323 15.97 10.30 -17.94
C GLY A 323 14.80 9.66 -18.69
N GLN A 324 14.44 8.40 -18.40
CA GLN A 324 13.31 7.69 -19.00
C GLN A 324 12.19 7.34 -18.01
N VAL A 325 12.19 7.95 -16.83
CA VAL A 325 11.25 7.64 -15.73
C VAL A 325 9.81 8.09 -16.03
N ASP A 326 8.83 7.27 -15.66
CA ASP A 326 7.42 7.65 -15.59
C ASP A 326 7.16 8.38 -14.25
N THR A 327 6.20 9.30 -14.22
CA THR A 327 5.77 10.05 -13.02
C THR A 327 4.32 9.78 -12.64
N LYS A 328 3.69 8.83 -13.33
CA LYS A 328 2.33 8.37 -13.06
C LYS A 328 2.28 7.48 -11.81
N PRO A 329 1.10 7.30 -11.21
CA PRO A 329 0.92 6.40 -10.07
C PRO A 329 1.33 4.96 -10.38
N ASP A 330 1.90 4.30 -9.39
CA ASP A 330 2.40 2.92 -9.54
C ASP A 330 1.27 1.89 -9.58
N LEU A 331 0.11 2.23 -9.01
CA LEU A 331 -1.12 1.44 -9.09
C LEU A 331 -2.18 2.24 -9.86
N ARG A 332 -2.78 1.64 -10.89
CA ARG A 332 -3.78 2.32 -11.74
C ARG A 332 -4.87 1.37 -12.26
N PHE A 333 -6.08 1.91 -12.38
CA PHE A 333 -7.15 1.35 -13.20
C PHE A 333 -6.88 1.67 -14.67
N ASN A 334 -7.01 0.66 -15.53
CA ASN A 334 -6.79 0.78 -16.96
C ASN A 334 -8.12 0.63 -17.73
N PRO A 335 -8.48 1.57 -18.63
CA PRO A 335 -9.72 1.51 -19.40
C PRO A 335 -9.90 0.21 -20.19
N GLN A 336 -8.84 -0.34 -20.77
CA GLN A 336 -8.91 -1.57 -21.57
C GLN A 336 -9.25 -2.80 -20.72
N ARG A 337 -8.77 -2.83 -19.47
CA ARG A 337 -9.10 -3.89 -18.49
C ARG A 337 -10.42 -3.64 -17.76
N ASN A 338 -10.98 -2.43 -17.88
CA ASN A 338 -12.20 -2.01 -17.21
C ASN A 338 -13.22 -1.41 -18.19
N PRO A 339 -13.66 -2.15 -19.25
CA PRO A 339 -14.50 -1.58 -20.31
C PRO A 339 -15.88 -1.13 -19.81
N THR A 340 -16.37 -1.71 -18.72
CA THR A 340 -17.65 -1.36 -18.07
C THR A 340 -17.57 -0.16 -17.13
N LEU A 341 -16.35 0.35 -16.86
CA LEU A 341 -16.11 1.48 -15.98
C LEU A 341 -15.58 2.70 -16.76
N SER A 342 -15.91 3.89 -16.28
CA SER A 342 -15.26 5.13 -16.65
C SER A 342 -14.04 5.32 -15.75
N VAL A 343 -12.84 5.23 -16.32
CA VAL A 343 -11.59 5.47 -15.59
C VAL A 343 -11.29 6.96 -15.55
N LEU A 344 -10.99 7.47 -14.36
CA LEU A 344 -10.86 8.89 -14.05
C LEU A 344 -9.50 9.20 -13.40
N ASN A 345 -9.17 10.49 -13.29
CA ASN A 345 -8.03 10.99 -12.52
C ASN A 345 -6.68 10.32 -12.86
N GLY A 346 -6.44 10.04 -14.15
CA GLY A 346 -5.22 9.39 -14.61
C GLY A 346 -5.08 7.93 -14.14
N GLY A 347 -6.20 7.23 -13.91
CA GLY A 347 -6.21 5.84 -13.46
C GLY A 347 -6.35 5.67 -11.94
N LYS A 348 -6.48 6.75 -11.16
CA LYS A 348 -6.66 6.66 -9.70
C LYS A 348 -8.09 6.38 -9.26
N ALA A 349 -9.06 6.50 -10.15
CA ALA A 349 -10.44 6.15 -9.86
C ALA A 349 -11.12 5.47 -11.05
N ALA A 350 -12.13 4.65 -10.77
CA ALA A 350 -12.98 4.04 -11.77
C ALA A 350 -14.44 4.01 -11.27
N GLU A 351 -15.39 4.39 -12.14
CA GLU A 351 -16.81 4.49 -11.80
C GLU A 351 -17.68 3.69 -12.77
N THR A 352 -18.76 3.08 -12.31
CA THR A 352 -19.68 2.34 -13.18
C THR A 352 -20.35 3.26 -14.20
N LYS A 353 -20.46 2.80 -15.45
CA LYS A 353 -21.15 3.54 -16.53
C LYS A 353 -22.68 3.42 -16.47
N LEU A 354 -23.17 2.32 -15.89
CA LEU A 354 -24.59 2.02 -15.76
C LEU A 354 -25.03 2.14 -14.30
N PRO A 355 -26.25 2.66 -14.06
CA PRO A 355 -26.87 2.64 -12.73
C PRO A 355 -27.54 1.29 -12.45
N ASP A 356 -28.25 1.21 -11.33
CA ASP A 356 -29.11 0.08 -10.93
C ASP A 356 -28.37 -1.26 -10.86
N LEU A 357 -27.22 -1.26 -10.19
CA LEU A 357 -26.37 -2.43 -10.01
C LEU A 357 -26.34 -2.87 -8.54
N THR A 358 -26.34 -4.17 -8.29
CA THR A 358 -26.04 -4.74 -6.96
C THR A 358 -24.57 -5.14 -6.81
N MET A 359 -23.80 -5.09 -7.90
CA MET A 359 -22.39 -5.45 -7.94
C MET A 359 -21.63 -4.69 -9.02
N ALA A 360 -20.36 -4.40 -8.75
CA ALA A 360 -19.40 -3.96 -9.76
C ALA A 360 -18.05 -4.64 -9.57
N THR A 361 -17.29 -4.76 -10.66
CA THR A 361 -15.94 -5.33 -10.66
C THR A 361 -14.95 -4.36 -11.28
N ALA A 362 -13.75 -4.25 -10.69
CA ALA A 362 -12.64 -3.47 -11.22
C ALA A 362 -11.36 -4.30 -11.24
N ALA A 363 -10.56 -4.15 -12.30
CA ALA A 363 -9.21 -4.69 -12.42
C ALA A 363 -8.19 -3.57 -12.20
N LEU A 364 -7.41 -3.68 -11.13
CA LEU A 364 -6.32 -2.78 -10.78
C LEU A 364 -4.99 -3.39 -11.21
N SER A 365 -4.12 -2.64 -11.87
CA SER A 365 -2.80 -3.13 -12.31
C SER A 365 -1.65 -2.41 -11.60
N ALA A 366 -0.53 -3.12 -11.40
CA ALA A 366 0.72 -2.55 -10.93
C ALA A 366 1.64 -2.18 -12.11
N TYR A 367 2.37 -1.07 -11.93
CA TYR A 367 3.29 -0.47 -12.87
C TYR A 367 4.68 -0.25 -12.26
N ASP A 368 4.84 -0.51 -10.95
CA ASP A 368 6.12 -0.60 -10.23
C ASP A 368 6.13 -1.90 -9.41
N PHE A 369 7.31 -2.51 -9.23
CA PHE A 369 7.47 -3.73 -8.45
C PHE A 369 7.39 -3.50 -6.93
N GLY A 370 7.60 -2.28 -6.45
CA GLY A 370 7.39 -1.84 -5.06
C GLY A 370 6.07 -1.10 -4.83
N GLY A 371 5.26 -0.89 -5.88
CA GLY A 371 4.10 0.01 -5.84
C GLY A 371 3.09 -0.29 -4.73
N TYR A 372 2.66 0.75 -4.02
CA TYR A 372 1.72 0.66 -2.90
C TYR A 372 0.64 1.74 -2.97
N GLY A 373 -0.45 1.54 -2.23
CA GLY A 373 -1.54 2.51 -2.07
C GLY A 373 -2.65 1.96 -1.20
N ASN A 374 -3.75 2.70 -1.07
CA ASN A 374 -4.95 2.25 -0.36
C ASN A 374 -6.15 2.30 -1.31
N LEU A 375 -7.01 1.30 -1.22
CA LEU A 375 -8.22 1.18 -2.00
C LEU A 375 -9.42 1.52 -1.13
N LYS A 376 -10.19 2.52 -1.57
CA LYS A 376 -11.50 2.87 -1.05
C LYS A 376 -12.55 2.53 -2.11
N VAL A 377 -13.57 1.79 -1.73
CA VAL A 377 -14.71 1.45 -2.60
C VAL A 377 -15.98 2.05 -2.01
N THR A 378 -16.76 2.76 -2.82
CA THR A 378 -18.05 3.31 -2.39
C THR A 378 -19.17 2.90 -3.35
N ALA A 379 -20.37 2.75 -2.82
CA ALA A 379 -21.61 2.63 -3.59
C ALA A 379 -22.51 3.81 -3.22
N THR A 380 -23.03 4.52 -4.23
CA THR A 380 -24.05 5.55 -4.03
C THR A 380 -25.42 4.88 -4.10
N VAL A 381 -26.15 4.94 -2.99
CA VAL A 381 -27.50 4.38 -2.84
C VAL A 381 -28.38 5.49 -2.31
N HIS A 382 -29.39 5.90 -3.07
CA HIS A 382 -30.36 6.93 -2.66
C HIS A 382 -29.69 8.27 -2.30
N GLY A 383 -28.68 8.66 -3.09
CA GLY A 383 -27.85 9.84 -2.82
C GLY A 383 -26.84 9.71 -1.66
N LYS A 384 -26.84 8.60 -0.90
CA LYS A 384 -25.91 8.35 0.21
C LYS A 384 -24.76 7.45 -0.22
N GLU A 385 -23.54 7.78 0.21
CA GLU A 385 -22.38 6.90 0.01
C GLU A 385 -22.28 5.83 1.10
N ILE A 386 -22.19 4.57 0.67
CA ILE A 386 -21.87 3.42 1.50
C ILE A 386 -20.42 3.03 1.22
N VAL A 387 -19.57 3.15 2.24
CA VAL A 387 -18.16 2.77 2.14
C VAL A 387 -17.99 1.28 2.37
N GLY A 388 -17.34 0.60 1.43
CA GLY A 388 -17.14 -0.83 1.45
C GLY A 388 -16.05 -1.27 2.41
N TYR A 389 -16.20 -2.48 2.94
CA TYR A 389 -15.21 -3.11 3.81
C TYR A 389 -14.63 -4.36 3.15
N LEU A 390 -13.38 -4.70 3.48
CA LEU A 390 -12.76 -5.94 3.02
C LEU A 390 -13.41 -7.15 3.70
N LYS A 391 -14.13 -7.97 2.94
CA LYS A 391 -14.90 -9.10 3.47
C LYS A 391 -14.04 -10.22 4.05
N SER A 392 -12.85 -10.44 3.49
CA SER A 392 -11.95 -11.51 3.94
C SER A 392 -11.26 -11.22 5.27
N ASP A 393 -11.40 -10.01 5.80
CA ASP A 393 -10.79 -9.57 7.05
C ASP A 393 -11.86 -9.37 8.13
N PRO A 394 -11.77 -10.10 9.27
CA PRO A 394 -12.73 -9.97 10.37
C PRO A 394 -12.84 -8.55 10.95
N ALA A 395 -11.78 -7.73 10.86
CA ALA A 395 -11.81 -6.35 11.32
C ALA A 395 -12.63 -5.41 10.41
N LYS A 396 -13.08 -5.91 9.24
CA LYS A 396 -13.84 -5.16 8.23
C LYS A 396 -13.23 -3.78 7.93
N PRO A 397 -11.93 -3.68 7.56
CA PRO A 397 -11.31 -2.40 7.25
C PRO A 397 -11.94 -1.79 6.00
N LYS A 398 -12.16 -0.47 6.04
CA LYS A 398 -12.75 0.32 4.94
C LYS A 398 -11.72 1.02 4.05
N ASP A 399 -10.49 1.16 4.56
CA ASP A 399 -9.34 1.60 3.79
C ASP A 399 -8.44 0.38 3.59
N ILE A 400 -8.45 -0.17 2.37
CA ILE A 400 -7.85 -1.48 2.09
C ILE A 400 -6.44 -1.28 1.56
N LEU A 401 -5.43 -1.66 2.33
CA LEU A 401 -4.03 -1.48 1.97
C LEU A 401 -3.63 -2.41 0.81
N LEU A 402 -2.99 -1.86 -0.24
CA LEU A 402 -2.50 -2.59 -1.40
C LEU A 402 -0.98 -2.38 -1.56
N PRO A 403 -0.15 -3.44 -1.63
CA PRO A 403 -0.48 -4.84 -1.36
C PRO A 403 -1.00 -5.02 0.08
N LYS A 404 -1.52 -6.22 0.39
CA LYS A 404 -1.80 -6.56 1.78
C LYS A 404 -0.52 -6.33 2.60
N ARG A 405 -0.59 -5.45 3.59
CA ARG A 405 0.53 -5.04 4.42
C ARG A 405 0.07 -4.61 5.80
N THR A 406 1.00 -4.46 6.73
CA THR A 406 0.76 -3.89 8.05
C THR A 406 1.44 -2.52 8.13
N GLU A 407 0.69 -1.46 8.41
CA GLU A 407 1.28 -0.13 8.60
C GLU A 407 2.30 -0.13 9.77
N PRO A 408 3.41 0.63 9.66
CA PRO A 408 3.70 1.62 8.63
C PRO A 408 4.31 1.08 7.33
N SER A 409 4.57 -0.23 7.25
CA SER A 409 5.29 -0.86 6.13
C SER A 409 4.53 -0.74 4.80
N LYS A 410 5.29 -0.59 3.70
CA LYS A 410 4.85 -0.58 2.30
C LYS A 410 5.15 -1.89 1.56
N ILE A 411 5.88 -2.80 2.21
CA ILE A 411 6.23 -4.12 1.68
C ILE A 411 5.04 -5.08 1.82
N ALA A 412 4.82 -5.92 0.79
CA ALA A 412 3.80 -6.95 0.84
C ALA A 412 4.06 -7.96 1.95
N ASP A 413 3.01 -8.26 2.71
CA ASP A 413 3.01 -9.26 3.77
C ASP A 413 3.55 -10.62 3.29
N ALA A 414 3.11 -11.03 2.10
CA ALA A 414 3.50 -12.29 1.50
C ALA A 414 5.01 -12.41 1.28
N TRP A 415 5.68 -11.30 0.92
CA TRP A 415 7.13 -11.30 0.72
C TRP A 415 7.86 -11.32 2.07
N LYS A 416 7.42 -10.50 3.04
CA LYS A 416 8.00 -10.53 4.40
C LYS A 416 7.89 -11.90 5.06
N ASP A 417 6.77 -12.58 4.86
CA ASP A 417 6.55 -13.93 5.39
C ASP A 417 7.46 -14.97 4.70
N GLN A 418 7.66 -14.85 3.39
CA GLN A 418 8.55 -15.72 2.61
C GLN A 418 10.01 -15.63 3.08
N HIS A 419 10.47 -14.43 3.42
CA HIS A 419 11.83 -14.18 3.88
C HIS A 419 11.96 -14.12 5.42
N GLN A 420 10.88 -14.37 6.16
CA GLN A 420 10.87 -14.37 7.63
C GLN A 420 11.26 -13.03 8.30
N VAL A 421 11.05 -11.91 7.59
CA VAL A 421 11.45 -10.54 7.97
C VAL A 421 10.27 -9.68 8.47
N ARG A 422 9.24 -10.32 9.02
CA ARG A 422 7.97 -9.67 9.41
C ARG A 422 8.15 -8.49 10.37
N SER A 423 9.11 -8.59 11.27
CA SER A 423 9.40 -7.60 12.32
C SER A 423 10.33 -6.47 11.87
N LEU A 424 10.94 -6.59 10.70
CA LEU A 424 11.92 -5.62 10.23
C LEU A 424 11.23 -4.39 9.61
N ALA A 425 11.87 -3.23 9.83
CA ALA A 425 11.45 -1.98 9.22
C ALA A 425 11.79 -1.99 7.73
N ASP A 426 11.11 -1.15 6.95
CA ASP A 426 11.35 -1.07 5.51
C ASP A 426 12.72 -0.47 5.16
N THR A 427 13.36 0.23 6.12
CA THR A 427 14.72 0.79 6.04
C THR A 427 15.80 -0.14 6.62
N ASP A 428 15.46 -1.37 6.98
CA ASP A 428 16.43 -2.32 7.53
C ASP A 428 17.41 -2.77 6.44
N ASP A 429 18.71 -2.79 6.73
CA ASP A 429 19.81 -3.24 5.84
C ASP A 429 20.75 -4.08 6.72
N SER A 430 20.19 -5.12 7.35
CA SER A 430 20.89 -5.90 8.37
C SER A 430 21.40 -7.26 7.88
N ASP A 431 21.44 -7.44 6.56
CA ASP A 431 22.05 -8.56 5.85
C ASP A 431 23.42 -8.88 6.42
N ASN A 432 23.64 -10.14 6.78
CA ASN A 432 24.85 -10.48 7.54
C ASN A 432 25.56 -11.72 7.01
N ILE A 433 25.20 -12.17 5.80
CA ILE A 433 25.88 -13.25 5.10
C ILE A 433 26.52 -12.67 3.82
N PRO A 434 27.85 -12.66 3.70
CA PRO A 434 28.85 -12.96 4.73
C PRO A 434 28.93 -11.86 5.80
N VAL A 435 29.43 -12.23 6.98
CA VAL A 435 29.67 -11.28 8.09
C VAL A 435 30.73 -10.24 7.71
N GLY A 436 31.74 -10.63 6.92
CA GLY A 436 32.74 -9.71 6.41
C GLY A 436 33.55 -9.01 7.53
N ASP A 437 33.71 -7.70 7.39
CA ASP A 437 34.42 -6.79 8.30
C ASP A 437 33.62 -6.36 9.53
N THR A 438 32.54 -7.07 9.86
CA THR A 438 31.56 -6.79 10.93
C THR A 438 30.49 -5.76 10.60
N HIS A 439 30.62 -5.00 9.51
CA HIS A 439 29.52 -4.18 9.03
C HIS A 439 28.41 -5.07 8.49
N LYS A 440 27.17 -4.72 8.83
CA LYS A 440 25.97 -5.37 8.29
C LYS A 440 25.50 -4.64 7.05
N GLY A 441 24.63 -5.29 6.31
CA GLY A 441 24.02 -4.75 5.12
C GLY A 441 24.94 -4.81 3.92
N ASP A 442 24.34 -4.63 2.77
CA ASP A 442 25.03 -4.37 1.52
C ASP A 442 24.75 -2.96 0.97
N GLY A 443 23.99 -2.15 1.72
CA GLY A 443 23.64 -0.79 1.37
C GLY A 443 22.27 -0.65 0.71
N PHE A 444 21.48 -1.72 0.60
CA PHE A 444 20.09 -1.67 0.16
C PHE A 444 19.15 -1.91 1.34
N SER A 445 18.13 -1.05 1.47
CA SER A 445 17.08 -1.34 2.46
C SER A 445 16.21 -2.53 2.08
N LEU A 446 15.50 -3.08 3.06
CA LEU A 446 14.53 -4.15 2.89
C LEU A 446 13.47 -3.81 1.83
N TYR A 447 13.06 -2.54 1.74
CA TYR A 447 12.16 -2.08 0.69
C TYR A 447 12.85 -2.02 -0.67
N GLU A 448 14.11 -1.61 -0.73
CA GLU A 448 14.91 -1.62 -1.95
C GLU A 448 15.09 -3.04 -2.49
N GLU A 449 15.47 -3.99 -1.64
CA GLU A 449 15.56 -5.42 -1.98
C GLU A 449 14.22 -6.02 -2.43
N TYR A 450 13.15 -5.68 -1.70
CA TYR A 450 11.79 -6.00 -2.10
C TYR A 450 11.51 -5.40 -3.47
N ARG A 451 11.59 -4.08 -3.68
CA ARG A 451 11.28 -3.42 -4.95
C ARG A 451 12.13 -3.96 -6.09
N GLY A 452 13.38 -4.32 -5.80
CA GLY A 452 14.25 -5.15 -6.61
C GLY A 452 14.88 -4.44 -7.81
N PHE A 453 15.48 -5.26 -8.67
CA PHE A 453 16.36 -4.84 -9.75
C PHE A 453 16.01 -5.56 -11.04
N VAL A 454 16.51 -5.05 -12.17
CA VAL A 454 16.55 -5.75 -13.45
C VAL A 454 17.94 -6.32 -13.65
N GLU A 455 18.01 -7.62 -13.88
CA GLU A 455 19.18 -8.32 -14.37
C GLU A 455 18.81 -9.05 -15.66
N ASN A 456 19.55 -8.82 -16.74
CA ASN A 456 19.35 -9.54 -18.00
C ASN A 456 17.93 -9.37 -18.57
N GLN A 457 17.37 -8.15 -18.48
CA GLN A 457 15.99 -7.79 -18.82
C GLN A 457 14.91 -8.57 -18.05
N LYS A 458 15.23 -9.07 -16.86
CA LYS A 458 14.28 -9.73 -15.96
C LYS A 458 14.33 -9.06 -14.60
N HIS A 459 13.17 -8.90 -13.98
CA HIS A 459 13.10 -8.41 -12.61
C HIS A 459 13.51 -9.51 -11.63
N ILE A 460 14.26 -9.12 -10.62
CA ILE A 460 14.67 -9.93 -9.48
C ILE A 460 14.43 -9.13 -8.20
N ARG A 461 14.01 -9.81 -7.12
CA ARG A 461 14.10 -9.31 -5.75
C ARG A 461 15.28 -10.02 -5.09
N THR A 462 16.03 -9.31 -4.27
CA THR A 462 17.20 -9.87 -3.58
C THR A 462 16.79 -10.54 -2.27
N ASN A 463 17.75 -11.13 -1.56
CA ASN A 463 17.50 -11.89 -0.35
C ASN A 463 18.01 -11.12 0.88
N PRO A 464 17.13 -10.69 1.81
CA PRO A 464 17.44 -9.83 2.96
C PRO A 464 18.28 -10.48 4.08
N ASP A 465 18.89 -11.62 3.79
CA ASP A 465 19.87 -12.27 4.66
C ASP A 465 21.28 -12.24 4.06
N ILE A 466 21.40 -12.04 2.74
CA ILE A 466 22.62 -12.25 1.95
C ILE A 466 22.97 -10.95 1.24
N LYS A 467 24.18 -10.45 1.51
CA LYS A 467 24.74 -9.27 0.86
C LYS A 467 24.95 -9.51 -0.64
N ASP A 468 24.53 -8.54 -1.43
CA ASP A 468 24.63 -8.53 -2.88
C ASP A 468 25.85 -7.75 -3.40
N LEU A 469 26.37 -8.19 -4.53
CA LEU A 469 27.32 -7.42 -5.34
C LEU A 469 26.90 -7.44 -6.81
N PHE A 470 26.78 -6.25 -7.40
CA PHE A 470 26.44 -6.09 -8.80
C PHE A 470 27.69 -5.92 -9.67
N VAL A 471 27.83 -6.74 -10.71
CA VAL A 471 28.97 -6.69 -11.64
C VAL A 471 28.46 -6.57 -13.07
N ARG A 472 28.83 -5.50 -13.78
CA ARG A 472 28.55 -5.37 -15.21
C ARG A 472 29.71 -5.87 -16.04
N ASP A 473 29.64 -7.14 -16.43
CA ASP A 473 30.60 -7.77 -17.34
C ASP A 473 30.46 -7.23 -18.77
N GLN A 474 31.50 -6.54 -19.25
CA GLN A 474 31.59 -6.03 -20.62
C GLN A 474 32.62 -6.78 -21.47
N ILE A 475 33.24 -7.82 -20.91
CA ILE A 475 34.19 -8.69 -21.60
C ILE A 475 33.44 -9.90 -22.16
N GLY A 476 32.63 -10.56 -21.31
CA GLY A 476 31.94 -11.79 -21.64
C GLY A 476 32.87 -13.00 -21.74
N GLY A 477 32.29 -14.16 -22.05
CA GLY A 477 33.00 -15.43 -22.17
C GLY A 477 32.86 -16.33 -20.94
N ALA A 478 33.08 -17.63 -21.15
CA ALA A 478 32.93 -18.64 -20.10
C ALA A 478 33.94 -18.44 -18.96
N ASP A 479 35.20 -18.13 -19.30
CA ASP A 479 36.29 -18.02 -18.33
C ASP A 479 36.11 -16.83 -17.38
N VAL A 480 35.61 -15.68 -17.88
CA VAL A 480 35.27 -14.52 -17.04
C VAL A 480 34.15 -14.88 -16.07
N LYS A 481 33.09 -15.51 -16.59
CA LYS A 481 31.97 -15.96 -15.77
C LYS A 481 32.41 -16.94 -14.68
N GLU A 482 33.31 -17.87 -15.00
CA GLU A 482 33.85 -18.81 -14.03
C GLU A 482 34.56 -18.10 -12.87
N GLN A 483 35.33 -17.05 -13.17
CA GLN A 483 36.05 -16.28 -12.15
C GLN A 483 35.11 -15.43 -11.28
N ILE A 484 34.02 -14.89 -11.84
CA ILE A 484 32.97 -14.21 -11.06
C ILE A 484 32.27 -15.21 -10.13
N ILE A 485 31.91 -16.41 -10.63
CA ILE A 485 31.29 -17.47 -9.81
C ILE A 485 32.25 -17.92 -8.70
N LYS A 486 33.53 -18.07 -9.03
CA LYS A 486 34.59 -18.41 -8.08
C LYS A 486 34.72 -17.37 -6.98
N PHE A 487 34.66 -16.08 -7.32
CA PHE A 487 34.61 -15.00 -6.33
C PHE A 487 33.37 -15.14 -5.44
N GLY A 488 32.16 -15.24 -6.01
CA GLY A 488 30.92 -15.37 -5.23
C GLY A 488 30.92 -16.58 -4.29
N ARG A 489 31.48 -17.72 -4.72
CA ARG A 489 31.65 -18.91 -3.86
C ARG A 489 32.63 -18.66 -2.70
N ALA A 490 33.73 -17.97 -2.97
CA ALA A 490 34.74 -17.70 -1.96
C ALA A 490 34.30 -16.63 -0.96
N SER A 491 33.62 -15.58 -1.43
CA SER A 491 33.13 -14.47 -0.60
C SER A 491 31.83 -14.82 0.12
N GLN A 492 31.00 -15.70 -0.47
CA GLN A 492 29.62 -15.98 -0.07
C GLN A 492 28.64 -14.82 -0.34
N LEU A 493 29.07 -13.80 -1.09
CA LEU A 493 28.18 -12.77 -1.63
C LEU A 493 27.29 -13.36 -2.73
N ASP A 494 26.05 -12.88 -2.87
CA ASP A 494 25.28 -13.13 -4.08
C ASP A 494 25.72 -12.14 -5.17
N VAL A 495 26.21 -12.66 -6.31
CA VAL A 495 26.89 -11.85 -7.33
C VAL A 495 26.06 -11.79 -8.61
N HIS A 496 25.39 -10.65 -8.79
CA HIS A 496 24.53 -10.34 -9.94
C HIS A 496 25.36 -9.81 -11.09
N HIS A 497 25.68 -10.69 -12.06
CA HIS A 497 26.69 -10.42 -13.09
C HIS A 497 26.16 -10.41 -14.53
N LYS A 498 24.86 -10.58 -14.74
CA LYS A 498 24.25 -10.62 -16.09
C LYS A 498 23.61 -9.29 -16.49
N LEU A 499 24.06 -8.20 -15.89
CA LEU A 499 23.59 -6.85 -16.18
C LEU A 499 23.85 -6.46 -17.63
N ARG A 500 22.81 -5.96 -18.30
CA ARG A 500 22.88 -5.42 -19.66
C ARG A 500 23.13 -3.92 -19.65
N ARG A 501 23.32 -3.36 -20.85
CA ARG A 501 23.43 -1.92 -21.02
C ARG A 501 22.14 -1.23 -20.54
N GLY A 502 22.29 -0.30 -19.60
CA GLY A 502 21.19 0.49 -19.05
C GLY A 502 20.63 -0.05 -17.73
N GLU A 503 21.05 -1.23 -17.28
CA GLU A 503 20.66 -1.84 -15.99
C GLU A 503 21.62 -1.44 -14.84
N MET A 504 22.54 -0.52 -15.11
CA MET A 504 23.46 0.07 -14.14
C MET A 504 23.87 1.45 -14.64
N ALA A 505 23.87 2.45 -13.74
CA ALA A 505 24.18 3.83 -14.08
C ALA A 505 25.63 4.00 -14.56
N ALA A 506 25.94 5.11 -15.23
CA ALA A 506 27.27 5.34 -15.82
C ALA A 506 28.40 5.39 -14.78
N ASP A 507 28.08 5.85 -13.57
CA ASP A 507 28.93 5.88 -12.38
C ASP A 507 28.83 4.60 -11.52
N ALA A 508 28.17 3.57 -12.04
CA ALA A 508 27.94 2.26 -11.42
C ALA A 508 26.87 2.20 -10.32
N ARG A 509 26.11 3.27 -10.06
CA ARG A 509 24.97 3.18 -9.13
C ARG A 509 23.94 2.15 -9.57
N MET A 510 23.40 1.43 -8.60
CA MET A 510 22.35 0.42 -8.79
C MET A 510 20.99 0.92 -8.36
N ASN A 511 20.89 1.73 -7.30
CA ASN A 511 19.63 2.27 -6.82
C ASN A 511 19.29 3.66 -7.38
N PHE A 512 19.74 4.03 -8.59
CA PHE A 512 19.54 5.37 -9.17
C PHE A 512 18.07 5.81 -9.37
N ASN A 513 17.12 4.88 -9.25
CA ASN A 513 15.69 5.11 -9.26
C ASN A 513 15.05 5.00 -7.86
N HIS A 514 15.78 5.31 -6.79
CA HIS A 514 15.32 5.29 -5.40
C HIS A 514 14.32 6.43 -5.05
N ASP A 515 13.46 6.22 -4.03
CA ASP A 515 12.67 7.25 -3.35
C ASP A 515 12.30 6.83 -1.91
N TYR A 516 11.31 5.96 -1.71
CA TYR A 516 10.92 5.49 -0.37
C TYR A 516 11.97 4.54 0.23
N ALA A 517 12.21 4.68 1.55
CA ALA A 517 13.12 3.86 2.34
C ALA A 517 14.57 3.77 1.80
N TYR A 518 14.98 4.77 1.02
CA TYR A 518 16.35 4.92 0.54
C TYR A 518 17.32 5.25 1.68
N LEU A 519 18.49 4.62 1.68
CA LEU A 519 19.56 4.84 2.65
C LEU A 519 20.65 5.78 2.10
N HIS A 520 21.34 5.34 1.04
CA HIS A 520 22.41 6.07 0.35
C HIS A 520 22.65 5.47 -1.05
N ASP A 521 23.48 6.13 -1.86
CA ASP A 521 23.86 5.60 -3.18
C ASP A 521 24.66 4.30 -2.97
N GLN A 522 24.26 3.24 -3.67
CA GLN A 522 24.93 1.94 -3.61
C GLN A 522 25.37 1.51 -5.01
N HIS A 523 26.62 1.08 -5.13
CA HIS A 523 27.28 0.86 -6.42
C HIS A 523 27.56 -0.61 -6.70
N GLY A 524 27.48 -0.96 -7.99
CA GLY A 524 28.14 -2.14 -8.52
C GLY A 524 29.53 -1.80 -9.07
N ILE A 525 30.05 -2.66 -9.94
CA ILE A 525 31.33 -2.43 -10.62
C ILE A 525 31.30 -2.82 -12.09
N TYR A 526 31.95 -2.01 -12.94
CA TYR A 526 32.18 -2.35 -14.34
C TYR A 526 33.38 -3.26 -14.51
N LEU A 527 33.25 -4.36 -15.23
CA LEU A 527 34.38 -5.21 -15.63
C LEU A 527 34.67 -5.03 -17.12
N ARG A 528 35.88 -4.57 -17.47
CA ARG A 528 36.27 -4.21 -18.84
C ARG A 528 37.63 -4.77 -19.21
N GLY A 529 37.81 -5.01 -20.51
CA GLY A 529 39.10 -5.36 -21.09
C GLY A 529 39.85 -4.14 -21.59
N ARG A 530 41.14 -4.03 -21.27
CA ARG A 530 41.98 -2.91 -21.73
C ARG A 530 42.25 -2.95 -23.23
N THR A 531 42.37 -1.76 -23.82
CA THR A 531 42.82 -1.61 -25.22
C THR A 531 44.34 -1.62 -25.37
N LYS A 532 45.10 -1.30 -24.32
CA LYS A 532 46.57 -1.30 -24.31
C LYS A 532 47.09 -2.12 -23.14
N ARG A 533 48.20 -2.81 -23.35
CA ARG A 533 48.87 -3.62 -22.32
C ARG A 533 49.58 -2.67 -21.33
N LYS A 534 49.21 -2.75 -20.05
CA LYS A 534 49.92 -2.09 -18.93
C LYS A 534 50.85 -3.08 -18.21
N GLY A 535 50.61 -4.38 -18.39
CA GLY A 535 51.34 -5.44 -17.70
C GLY A 535 50.61 -5.96 -16.46
N LEU A 536 49.50 -5.34 -16.06
CA LEU A 536 48.71 -5.72 -14.88
C LEU A 536 47.23 -5.40 -15.05
N SER A 537 46.39 -6.26 -14.49
CA SER A 537 44.96 -5.99 -14.26
C SER A 537 44.83 -5.16 -12.98
N GLU A 538 43.83 -4.27 -12.89
CA GLU A 538 43.62 -3.49 -11.66
C GLU A 538 42.16 -3.09 -11.46
N ALA A 539 41.72 -3.05 -10.20
CA ALA A 539 40.59 -2.27 -9.73
C ALA A 539 40.94 -0.78 -9.75
N VAL A 540 40.34 -0.04 -10.68
CA VAL A 540 40.67 1.37 -10.93
C VAL A 540 39.88 2.27 -9.98
N THR A 541 40.57 2.87 -9.02
CA THR A 541 40.03 3.87 -8.10
C THR A 541 39.34 5.01 -8.85
N ARG A 542 38.17 5.43 -8.36
CA ARG A 542 37.40 6.54 -8.88
C ARG A 542 38.14 7.86 -8.58
N PRO A 543 38.15 8.84 -9.50
CA PRO A 543 38.72 10.15 -9.22
C PRO A 543 38.14 10.77 -7.94
N GLY A 544 39.00 11.28 -7.08
CA GLY A 544 38.62 11.88 -5.79
C GLY A 544 38.84 10.97 -4.57
N PHE A 545 39.11 9.68 -4.78
CA PHE A 545 39.47 8.74 -3.72
C PHE A 545 40.98 8.45 -3.69
N ASP A 546 41.50 8.10 -2.52
CA ASP A 546 42.90 7.71 -2.34
C ASP A 546 43.17 6.36 -2.99
N THR A 547 44.16 6.30 -3.89
CA THR A 547 44.55 5.07 -4.59
C THR A 547 45.24 4.04 -3.69
N ASN A 548 45.71 4.45 -2.51
CA ASN A 548 46.35 3.54 -1.55
C ASN A 548 45.36 2.91 -0.55
N THR A 549 44.11 3.38 -0.55
CA THR A 549 43.05 2.85 0.32
C THR A 549 42.17 1.90 -0.49
N ILE A 550 42.02 0.65 -0.02
CA ILE A 550 41.16 -0.36 -0.62
C ILE A 550 39.87 -0.40 0.18
N SER A 551 38.73 -0.21 -0.48
CA SER A 551 37.44 0.03 0.18
C SER A 551 36.27 -0.56 -0.64
N THR A 552 35.08 -0.04 -0.45
CA THR A 552 33.81 -0.52 -1.01
C THR A 552 33.65 -0.12 -2.49
N PRO A 553 32.65 -0.67 -3.21
CA PRO A 553 32.43 -0.42 -4.63
C PRO A 553 32.36 1.06 -5.04
N ALA A 554 31.81 1.95 -4.21
CA ALA A 554 31.74 3.39 -4.45
C ALA A 554 33.10 4.03 -4.75
N THR A 555 34.18 3.50 -4.15
CA THR A 555 35.53 4.05 -4.31
C THR A 555 36.19 3.66 -5.64
N TYR A 556 35.57 2.76 -6.39
CA TYR A 556 36.07 2.27 -7.68
C TYR A 556 35.19 2.73 -8.84
N SER A 557 35.83 2.85 -10.01
CA SER A 557 35.14 3.17 -11.27
C SER A 557 34.88 1.93 -12.12
N ARG A 558 35.83 0.97 -12.11
CA ARG A 558 35.82 -0.26 -12.90
C ARG A 558 36.98 -1.17 -12.52
N ILE A 559 36.93 -2.42 -12.96
CA ILE A 559 38.05 -3.33 -13.08
C ILE A 559 38.49 -3.36 -14.55
N ASP A 560 39.78 -3.17 -14.79
CA ASP A 560 40.37 -3.20 -16.13
C ASP A 560 41.35 -4.38 -16.27
N LEU A 561 40.97 -5.41 -17.04
CA LEU A 561 41.82 -6.57 -17.29
C LEU A 561 42.88 -6.32 -18.35
N ASP A 562 44.12 -6.72 -18.06
CA ASP A 562 45.22 -6.63 -19.02
C ASP A 562 45.08 -7.68 -20.14
N PRO A 563 45.48 -7.35 -21.38
CA PRO A 563 45.49 -8.31 -22.48
C PRO A 563 46.47 -9.45 -22.23
N ASN A 564 46.03 -10.68 -22.47
CA ASN A 564 46.89 -11.86 -22.47
C ASN A 564 47.50 -12.06 -23.87
N GLY A 565 48.78 -11.73 -24.02
CA GLY A 565 49.52 -11.88 -25.28
C GLY A 565 49.37 -10.70 -26.26
N ALA A 566 50.01 -10.84 -27.42
CA ALA A 566 49.96 -9.84 -28.49
C ALA A 566 48.60 -9.84 -29.19
N ALA A 567 48.12 -8.67 -29.61
CA ALA A 567 46.90 -8.57 -30.41
C ALA A 567 47.12 -9.21 -31.78
N VAL A 568 46.33 -10.23 -32.11
CA VAL A 568 46.37 -10.91 -33.41
C VAL A 568 45.20 -10.41 -34.26
N PRO A 569 45.44 -9.83 -35.46
CA PRO A 569 44.38 -9.37 -36.35
C PRO A 569 43.40 -10.51 -36.68
N GLY A 570 42.09 -10.25 -36.57
CA GLY A 570 41.03 -11.22 -36.88
C GLY A 570 40.69 -12.20 -35.75
N GLN A 571 41.37 -12.14 -34.59
CA GLN A 571 41.01 -12.92 -33.40
C GLN A 571 40.44 -12.04 -32.28
N SER A 572 39.52 -12.60 -31.51
CA SER A 572 39.06 -11.99 -30.26
C SER A 572 40.23 -11.83 -29.30
N ARG A 573 40.39 -10.63 -28.75
CA ARG A 573 41.44 -10.32 -27.80
C ARG A 573 41.26 -11.15 -26.52
N LYS A 574 42.31 -11.84 -26.08
CA LYS A 574 42.32 -12.56 -24.81
C LYS A 574 42.75 -11.63 -23.67
N PHE A 575 42.24 -11.88 -22.47
CA PHE A 575 42.53 -11.10 -21.26
C PHE A 575 43.05 -12.01 -20.14
N ASN A 576 43.74 -11.44 -19.16
CA ASN A 576 44.19 -12.12 -17.95
C ASN A 576 43.00 -12.35 -17.00
N VAL A 577 42.14 -13.30 -17.35
CA VAL A 577 40.88 -13.57 -16.64
C VAL A 577 41.10 -14.08 -15.21
N ASP A 578 42.24 -14.71 -14.92
CA ASP A 578 42.58 -15.21 -13.58
C ASP A 578 42.76 -14.11 -12.51
N SER A 579 42.79 -12.84 -12.92
CA SER A 579 42.78 -11.69 -12.02
C SER A 579 41.36 -11.25 -11.62
N VAL A 580 40.30 -11.66 -12.34
CA VAL A 580 38.94 -11.12 -12.10
C VAL A 580 38.49 -11.30 -10.65
N ALA A 581 38.63 -12.50 -10.08
CA ALA A 581 38.23 -12.76 -8.70
C ALA A 581 39.08 -11.97 -7.69
N HIS A 582 40.33 -11.68 -8.03
CA HIS A 582 41.25 -10.90 -7.20
C HIS A 582 40.88 -9.42 -7.19
N GLU A 583 40.66 -8.84 -8.37
CA GLU A 583 40.24 -7.44 -8.48
C GLU A 583 38.85 -7.20 -7.86
N LEU A 584 37.94 -8.18 -7.94
CA LEU A 584 36.67 -8.12 -7.21
C LEU A 584 36.87 -8.12 -5.69
N GLY A 585 37.90 -8.80 -5.18
CA GLY A 585 38.29 -8.72 -3.77
C GLY A 585 38.65 -7.30 -3.34
N HIS A 586 39.46 -6.60 -4.14
CA HIS A 586 39.80 -5.20 -3.87
C HIS A 586 38.60 -4.27 -3.88
N VAL A 587 37.67 -4.48 -4.81
CA VAL A 587 36.41 -3.71 -4.86
C VAL A 587 35.53 -3.92 -3.63
N CYS A 588 35.80 -4.96 -2.83
CA CYS A 588 35.08 -5.29 -1.61
C CYS A 588 35.97 -5.15 -0.34
N ALA A 589 36.85 -4.16 -0.32
CA ALA A 589 37.74 -3.82 0.80
C ALA A 589 38.79 -4.89 1.20
N VAL A 590 39.04 -5.89 0.34
CA VAL A 590 40.01 -6.95 0.66
C VAL A 590 41.41 -6.59 0.16
N TYR A 591 42.37 -6.55 1.07
CA TYR A 591 43.78 -6.31 0.77
C TYR A 591 44.52 -7.58 0.34
N HIS A 592 45.70 -7.39 -0.26
CA HIS A 592 46.69 -8.47 -0.42
C HIS A 592 47.10 -9.04 0.94
N HIS A 593 47.84 -10.15 0.93
CA HIS A 593 48.45 -10.74 2.13
C HIS A 593 49.66 -9.96 2.67
N GLY A 594 50.11 -8.92 1.98
CA GLY A 594 51.31 -8.16 2.31
C GLY A 594 51.77 -7.31 1.13
N ASP A 595 52.67 -6.34 1.36
CA ASP A 595 53.19 -5.43 0.32
C ASP A 595 54.72 -5.27 0.37
N SER A 596 55.43 -6.20 1.03
CA SER A 596 56.91 -6.17 1.14
C SER A 596 57.64 -6.66 -0.11
N ASP A 597 56.93 -7.22 -1.09
CA ASP A 597 57.52 -7.71 -2.34
C ASP A 597 58.18 -6.55 -3.11
N PRO A 598 59.39 -6.74 -3.66
CA PRO A 598 60.08 -5.67 -4.38
C PRO A 598 59.33 -5.32 -5.66
N PRO A 599 59.16 -4.01 -5.97
CA PRO A 599 58.42 -3.56 -7.15
C PRO A 599 59.15 -3.82 -8.47
N LEU A 600 60.44 -4.19 -8.40
CA LEU A 600 61.28 -4.48 -9.56
C LEU A 600 61.76 -5.93 -9.50
N PRO A 601 61.83 -6.62 -10.65
CA PRO A 601 62.34 -7.98 -10.70
C PRO A 601 63.84 -8.02 -10.40
N LEU A 602 64.30 -9.16 -9.88
CA LEU A 602 65.71 -9.47 -9.78
C LEU A 602 66.27 -9.74 -11.17
N VAL A 603 67.24 -8.92 -11.60
CA VAL A 603 67.92 -9.08 -12.89
C VAL A 603 69.32 -9.61 -12.64
N LEU A 604 69.57 -10.86 -13.06
CA LEU A 604 70.87 -11.50 -12.96
C LEU A 604 71.55 -11.55 -14.33
N VAL A 605 72.81 -11.14 -14.39
CA VAL A 605 73.67 -11.35 -15.56
C VAL A 605 74.51 -12.60 -15.34
N LYS A 606 74.54 -13.48 -16.35
CA LYS A 606 75.46 -14.63 -16.35
C LYS A 606 76.84 -14.16 -16.77
N VAL A 607 77.82 -14.30 -15.88
CA VAL A 607 79.23 -13.95 -16.13
C VAL A 607 80.04 -15.22 -16.24
N LEU A 608 80.82 -15.34 -17.32
CA LEU A 608 81.79 -16.41 -17.52
C LEU A 608 83.10 -16.03 -16.84
N ASN A 609 83.55 -16.87 -15.93
CA ASN A 609 84.85 -16.77 -15.30
C ASN A 609 85.95 -17.25 -16.26
N PRO A 610 87.22 -16.82 -16.08
CA PRO A 610 88.35 -17.25 -16.90
C PRO A 610 88.60 -18.76 -16.88
N ASP A 611 88.13 -19.46 -15.85
CA ASP A 611 88.21 -20.92 -15.69
C ASP A 611 87.09 -21.69 -16.45
N GLY A 612 86.20 -20.96 -17.13
CA GLY A 612 85.07 -21.52 -17.87
C GLY A 612 83.82 -21.78 -17.03
N ALA A 613 83.87 -21.60 -15.70
CA ALA A 613 82.68 -21.62 -14.86
C ALA A 613 81.83 -20.36 -15.10
N SER A 614 80.55 -20.40 -14.75
CA SER A 614 79.71 -19.20 -14.80
C SER A 614 79.07 -18.91 -13.45
N VAL A 615 79.04 -17.64 -13.08
CA VAL A 615 78.33 -17.13 -11.90
C VAL A 615 77.18 -16.23 -12.32
N PHE A 616 76.22 -16.03 -11.43
CA PHE A 616 75.24 -14.97 -11.57
C PHE A 616 75.70 -13.76 -10.78
N GLN A 617 75.64 -12.59 -11.40
CA GLN A 617 75.79 -11.32 -10.71
C GLN A 617 74.49 -10.52 -10.79
N ASN A 618 74.12 -9.85 -9.70
CA ASN A 618 73.03 -8.89 -9.74
C ASN A 618 73.43 -7.74 -10.68
N ALA A 619 72.59 -7.46 -11.68
CA ALA A 619 72.87 -6.49 -12.72
C ALA A 619 72.91 -5.04 -12.19
N LEU A 620 72.36 -4.77 -11.00
CA LEU A 620 72.33 -3.45 -10.39
C LEU A 620 73.61 -3.10 -9.62
N ASP A 621 74.11 -4.03 -8.81
CA ASP A 621 75.23 -3.78 -7.88
C ASP A 621 76.48 -4.64 -8.13
N GLY A 622 76.40 -5.63 -9.04
CA GLY A 622 77.50 -6.54 -9.37
C GLY A 622 77.78 -7.62 -8.31
N SER A 623 76.99 -7.70 -7.24
CA SER A 623 77.12 -8.72 -6.20
C SER A 623 76.91 -10.12 -6.79
N THR A 624 77.67 -11.11 -6.31
CA THR A 624 77.52 -12.50 -6.77
C THR A 624 76.32 -13.14 -6.10
N VAL A 625 75.44 -13.74 -6.91
CA VAL A 625 74.19 -14.38 -6.48
C VAL A 625 74.25 -15.89 -6.73
N GLN A 626 73.85 -16.67 -5.73
CA GLN A 626 73.65 -18.11 -5.82
C GLN A 626 72.16 -18.41 -6.04
N LEU A 627 71.84 -19.00 -7.19
CA LEU A 627 70.50 -19.49 -7.50
C LEU A 627 70.44 -21.00 -7.27
N LYS A 628 69.64 -21.44 -6.29
CA LYS A 628 69.49 -22.85 -5.90
C LYS A 628 68.10 -23.36 -6.34
N PRO A 629 67.97 -24.59 -6.86
CA PRO A 629 66.64 -25.16 -7.09
C PRO A 629 66.03 -25.68 -5.78
N GLU A 630 64.73 -25.48 -5.58
CA GLU A 630 63.97 -26.12 -4.48
C GLU A 630 63.74 -27.63 -4.75
N GLY A 631 63.87 -28.07 -6.01
CA GLY A 631 63.71 -29.45 -6.46
C GLY A 631 64.86 -29.95 -7.34
N SER A 632 64.62 -31.01 -8.11
CA SER A 632 65.69 -31.76 -8.80
C SER A 632 66.20 -31.13 -10.11
N ILE A 633 65.50 -30.14 -10.68
CA ILE A 633 65.85 -29.55 -11.99
C ILE A 633 65.68 -28.03 -11.94
N LEU A 634 66.73 -27.29 -12.34
CA LEU A 634 66.70 -25.84 -12.54
C LEU A 634 66.57 -25.54 -14.04
N VAL A 635 65.36 -25.21 -14.50
CA VAL A 635 65.16 -24.69 -15.87
C VAL A 635 65.29 -23.17 -15.84
N LEU A 636 66.21 -22.62 -16.65
CA LEU A 636 66.47 -21.18 -16.74
C LEU A 636 66.18 -20.67 -18.14
N HIS A 637 65.36 -19.62 -18.21
CA HIS A 637 65.04 -18.93 -19.46
C HIS A 637 65.81 -17.61 -19.50
N TYR A 638 66.70 -17.47 -20.49
CA TYR A 638 67.55 -16.30 -20.62
C TYR A 638 67.02 -15.35 -21.69
N THR A 639 67.02 -14.06 -21.37
CA THR A 639 66.94 -12.98 -22.36
C THR A 639 68.35 -12.62 -22.79
N THR A 640 68.65 -12.79 -24.07
CA THR A 640 69.97 -12.42 -24.62
C THR A 640 69.91 -11.01 -25.17
N VAL A 641 70.77 -10.12 -24.66
CA VAL A 641 70.95 -8.77 -25.19
C VAL A 641 72.42 -8.63 -25.60
N ARG A 642 72.65 -8.53 -26.91
CA ARG A 642 74.00 -8.64 -27.52
C ARG A 642 74.64 -9.99 -27.16
N SER A 643 75.78 -9.97 -26.45
CA SER A 643 76.51 -11.15 -25.99
C SER A 643 76.17 -11.59 -24.56
N ASN A 644 75.39 -10.78 -23.83
CA ASN A 644 75.12 -11.03 -22.41
C ASN A 644 73.79 -11.77 -22.25
N GLN A 645 73.79 -12.78 -21.37
CA GLN A 645 72.61 -13.53 -20.99
C GLN A 645 72.07 -13.00 -19.66
N PHE A 646 70.82 -12.55 -19.67
CA PHE A 646 70.12 -12.03 -18.50
C PHE A 646 69.02 -12.99 -18.07
N LEU A 647 68.82 -13.13 -16.77
CA LEU A 647 67.71 -13.82 -16.15
C LEU A 647 66.93 -12.78 -15.36
N VAL A 648 65.64 -12.62 -15.66
CA VAL A 648 64.74 -11.67 -14.99
C VAL A 648 63.74 -12.50 -14.20
N LEU A 649 63.72 -12.33 -12.88
CA LEU A 649 62.95 -13.16 -11.96
C LEU A 649 62.10 -12.29 -11.03
N THR A 650 60.83 -12.63 -10.87
CA THR A 650 59.99 -12.04 -9.84
C THR A 650 60.33 -12.64 -8.49
N VAL A 651 60.64 -11.80 -7.50
CA VAL A 651 60.97 -12.20 -6.13
C VAL A 651 59.71 -12.07 -5.27
N GLY A 652 59.36 -13.13 -4.56
CA GLY A 652 58.39 -13.03 -3.47
C GLY A 652 59.13 -13.00 -2.13
N GLU A 653 58.64 -12.18 -1.22
CA GLU A 653 59.18 -11.95 0.10
C GLU A 653 58.23 -12.47 1.18
N ARG A 654 58.79 -12.63 2.38
CA ARG A 654 57.98 -12.91 3.58
C ARG A 654 57.11 -11.70 3.89
N GLN A 655 55.88 -11.97 4.33
CA GLN A 655 54.86 -10.95 4.58
C GLN A 655 54.59 -10.05 3.36
N GLY A 656 54.87 -10.58 2.15
CA GLY A 656 54.60 -9.94 0.86
C GLY A 656 53.33 -10.46 0.20
N GLN A 657 53.10 -10.09 -1.06
CA GLN A 657 51.86 -10.41 -1.79
C GLN A 657 51.69 -11.90 -2.04
N HIS A 658 52.79 -12.67 -2.00
CA HIS A 658 52.83 -14.13 -2.18
C HIS A 658 52.69 -14.92 -0.87
N SER A 659 52.66 -14.25 0.29
CA SER A 659 52.62 -14.88 1.62
C SER A 659 51.25 -15.47 1.99
N GLY A 660 51.13 -16.15 3.12
CA GLY A 660 49.86 -16.64 3.67
C GLY A 660 49.28 -17.87 2.95
N ASN A 661 47.96 -18.04 3.04
CA ASN A 661 47.29 -19.22 2.53
C ASN A 661 47.38 -19.32 1.00
N MET A 662 47.95 -20.43 0.51
CA MET A 662 48.17 -20.71 -0.90
C MET A 662 46.88 -20.92 -1.72
N ASP A 663 45.74 -21.09 -1.07
CA ASP A 663 44.44 -21.18 -1.73
C ASP A 663 43.71 -19.83 -1.75
N CYS A 664 44.28 -18.78 -1.16
CA CYS A 664 43.62 -17.48 -1.14
C CYS A 664 43.65 -16.79 -2.51
N ILE A 665 42.51 -16.24 -2.92
CA ILE A 665 42.38 -15.43 -4.13
C ILE A 665 43.24 -14.16 -4.05
N MET A 666 43.43 -13.59 -2.86
CA MET A 666 44.24 -12.38 -2.65
C MET A 666 45.75 -12.60 -2.65
N ARG A 667 46.19 -13.85 -2.72
CA ARG A 667 47.61 -14.17 -2.86
C ARG A 667 48.03 -14.07 -4.32
N TYR A 668 49.13 -13.36 -4.58
CA TYR A 668 49.81 -13.35 -5.88
C TYR A 668 50.41 -14.72 -6.19
N HIS A 669 50.71 -15.00 -7.46
CA HIS A 669 51.22 -16.31 -7.90
C HIS A 669 52.30 -16.19 -8.98
N GLU A 670 52.93 -15.02 -9.08
CA GLU A 670 53.87 -14.69 -10.15
C GLU A 670 55.34 -14.75 -9.72
N ALA A 671 55.62 -14.87 -8.41
CA ALA A 671 56.96 -15.08 -7.91
C ALA A 671 57.58 -16.35 -8.50
N GLU A 672 58.86 -16.27 -8.83
CA GLU A 672 59.65 -17.38 -9.34
C GLU A 672 60.76 -17.78 -8.38
N VAL A 673 61.14 -16.86 -7.48
CA VAL A 673 62.18 -17.07 -6.49
C VAL A 673 61.81 -16.46 -5.14
N TYR A 674 62.47 -16.94 -4.09
CA TYR A 674 62.42 -16.37 -2.74
C TYR A 674 63.81 -16.37 -2.10
N ARG A 675 64.03 -15.45 -1.16
CA ARG A 675 65.31 -15.29 -0.46
C ARG A 675 65.55 -16.38 0.57
N TRP A 676 66.80 -16.79 0.73
CA TRP A 676 67.20 -17.66 1.82
C TRP A 676 67.51 -16.84 3.08
N GLU A 677 66.91 -17.18 4.20
CA GLU A 677 67.04 -16.42 5.45
C GLU A 677 68.48 -16.36 6.01
N GLY A 678 69.32 -17.36 5.72
CA GLY A 678 70.72 -17.36 6.15
C GLY A 678 71.63 -16.41 5.38
N ASP A 679 71.24 -15.98 4.17
CA ASP A 679 71.96 -15.01 3.34
C ASP A 679 70.99 -14.41 2.31
N PRO A 680 70.08 -13.53 2.75
CA PRO A 680 68.96 -13.06 1.94
C PRO A 680 69.40 -12.19 0.77
N GLU A 681 70.59 -11.59 0.82
CA GLU A 681 71.09 -10.73 -0.26
C GLU A 681 71.74 -11.52 -1.40
N HIS A 682 72.28 -12.70 -1.13
CA HIS A 682 73.09 -13.43 -2.13
C HIS A 682 72.55 -14.82 -2.48
N VAL A 683 71.58 -15.37 -1.75
CA VAL A 683 71.07 -16.73 -2.02
C VAL A 683 69.57 -16.73 -2.26
N PHE A 684 69.17 -17.20 -3.45
CA PHE A 684 67.77 -17.30 -3.86
C PHE A 684 67.42 -18.74 -4.23
N TYR A 685 66.21 -19.17 -3.89
CA TYR A 685 65.67 -20.46 -4.28
C TYR A 685 64.66 -20.30 -5.43
N LYS A 686 64.92 -20.95 -6.57
CA LYS A 686 63.97 -21.05 -7.69
C LYS A 686 63.09 -22.28 -7.52
N PHE A 687 61.80 -22.09 -7.74
CA PHE A 687 60.80 -23.14 -7.65
C PHE A 687 59.93 -23.17 -8.91
N ASN A 688 59.07 -24.20 -9.04
CA ASN A 688 58.13 -24.30 -10.15
C ASN A 688 56.94 -23.35 -9.90
N PRO A 689 56.71 -22.32 -10.74
CA PRO A 689 55.59 -21.41 -10.56
C PRO A 689 54.22 -22.11 -10.59
N ASP A 690 54.13 -23.26 -11.26
CA ASP A 690 52.88 -24.03 -11.34
C ASP A 690 52.39 -24.57 -9.98
N ASP A 691 53.29 -24.66 -9.00
CA ASP A 691 52.96 -25.06 -7.63
C ASP A 691 52.11 -24.00 -6.88
N GLN A 692 51.80 -22.86 -7.53
CA GLN A 692 51.08 -21.73 -6.93
C GLN A 692 49.59 -21.64 -7.32
N HIS A 693 49.03 -22.51 -8.19
CA HIS A 693 47.75 -22.21 -8.89
C HIS A 693 46.44 -22.51 -8.16
N SER A 694 46.41 -22.81 -6.87
CA SER A 694 45.21 -23.32 -6.20
C SER A 694 44.20 -22.27 -5.71
N ARG A 695 44.40 -20.97 -5.99
CA ARG A 695 43.62 -19.78 -5.56
C ARG A 695 42.09 -19.96 -5.63
N THR A 696 41.39 -20.53 -4.65
CA THR A 696 39.95 -20.87 -4.71
C THR A 696 39.10 -20.34 -3.54
N LEU A 697 39.69 -19.70 -2.53
CA LEU A 697 38.99 -19.23 -1.32
C LEU A 697 39.45 -17.84 -0.87
N PHE A 698 38.79 -17.26 0.15
CA PHE A 698 39.36 -16.19 0.97
C PHE A 698 39.84 -16.76 2.30
N CYS A 699 41.06 -16.43 2.72
CA CYS A 699 41.63 -16.97 3.95
C CYS A 699 40.90 -16.43 5.20
N GLU A 700 40.91 -17.21 6.27
CA GLU A 700 40.30 -16.82 7.56
C GLU A 700 41.34 -16.51 8.65
N SER A 701 42.63 -16.67 8.34
CA SER A 701 43.78 -16.45 9.23
C SER A 701 45.05 -16.12 8.45
N ALA A 702 46.07 -15.61 9.14
CA ALA A 702 47.39 -15.32 8.56
C ALA A 702 48.19 -16.55 8.12
N ALA A 703 47.89 -17.74 8.65
CA ALA A 703 48.71 -18.93 8.47
C ALA A 703 49.02 -19.25 7.01
N GLY A 704 50.31 -19.41 6.73
CA GLY A 704 50.86 -19.97 5.50
C GLY A 704 50.44 -21.43 5.34
N THR A 705 50.01 -21.82 4.14
CA THR A 705 49.62 -23.20 3.83
C THR A 705 50.50 -23.77 2.72
N LYS A 706 50.52 -25.10 2.55
CA LYS A 706 51.30 -25.79 1.50
C LYS A 706 52.77 -25.32 1.49
N ALA A 707 53.26 -24.72 0.42
CA ALA A 707 54.65 -24.24 0.32
C ALA A 707 54.96 -23.04 1.25
N ASN A 708 53.93 -22.33 1.71
CA ASN A 708 54.04 -21.28 2.72
C ASN A 708 53.92 -21.81 4.15
N ALA A 709 53.56 -23.09 4.36
CA ALA A 709 53.52 -23.68 5.68
C ALA A 709 54.93 -24.08 6.15
N PRO A 710 55.24 -23.94 7.44
CA PRO A 710 56.38 -24.60 8.05
C PRO A 710 56.28 -26.13 7.88
N ALA A 711 57.36 -26.80 7.46
CA ALA A 711 57.38 -28.25 7.26
C ALA A 711 58.58 -28.90 7.97
N PRO A 712 58.39 -29.98 8.76
CA PRO A 712 59.50 -30.68 9.41
C PRO A 712 60.53 -31.19 8.41
N GLY A 713 61.81 -30.91 8.65
CA GLY A 713 62.92 -31.34 7.80
C GLY A 713 63.13 -30.52 6.51
N LYS A 714 62.25 -29.55 6.21
CA LYS A 714 62.54 -28.48 5.25
C LYS A 714 63.04 -27.26 6.01
N PRO A 715 64.09 -26.59 5.52
CA PRO A 715 64.72 -25.56 6.31
C PRO A 715 63.78 -24.36 6.56
N TRP A 716 62.94 -23.95 5.59
CA TRP A 716 62.08 -22.75 5.71
C TRP A 716 60.84 -22.80 4.78
N PRO A 717 59.70 -22.16 5.12
CA PRO A 717 58.60 -21.91 4.18
C PRO A 717 59.01 -20.89 3.11
N ARG A 718 58.37 -20.91 1.90
CA ARG A 718 58.71 -19.99 0.80
C ARG A 718 58.52 -18.52 1.21
N PHE A 719 57.27 -18.14 1.54
CA PHE A 719 56.91 -16.77 1.91
C PHE A 719 56.33 -16.68 3.34
N GLY A 720 55.96 -17.82 3.94
CA GLY A 720 55.44 -17.87 5.31
C GLY A 720 54.04 -17.28 5.46
N ASP A 721 53.73 -16.78 6.67
CA ASP A 721 52.42 -16.23 7.03
C ASP A 721 52.19 -14.84 6.42
N ALA A 722 50.91 -14.46 6.27
CA ALA A 722 50.50 -13.13 5.85
C ALA A 722 50.90 -12.05 6.90
N ASP A 723 50.96 -10.80 6.46
CA ASP A 723 51.38 -9.67 7.29
C ASP A 723 50.30 -9.26 8.31
N THR A 724 50.41 -9.77 9.53
CA THR A 724 49.52 -9.40 10.63
C THR A 724 49.79 -8.01 11.19
N ALA A 725 51.00 -7.45 11.00
CA ALA A 725 51.35 -6.14 11.54
C ALA A 725 50.54 -5.03 10.85
N HIS A 726 50.25 -5.21 9.56
CA HIS A 726 49.41 -4.32 8.73
C HIS A 726 48.02 -4.91 8.46
N LYS A 727 47.56 -5.88 9.27
CA LYS A 727 46.22 -6.49 9.18
C LYS A 727 45.89 -7.04 7.77
N ARG A 728 46.88 -7.62 7.08
CA ARG A 728 46.76 -8.16 5.72
C ARG A 728 46.24 -9.61 5.69
N ASP A 729 45.88 -10.17 6.84
CA ASP A 729 45.35 -11.52 6.96
C ASP A 729 43.81 -11.58 7.05
N GLY A 730 43.26 -12.79 7.06
CA GLY A 730 41.83 -13.01 7.29
C GLY A 730 40.95 -12.34 6.23
N CYS A 731 41.32 -12.45 4.95
CA CYS A 731 40.65 -11.80 3.82
C CYS A 731 39.13 -11.91 3.83
N LYS A 732 38.57 -13.05 4.27
CA LYS A 732 37.11 -13.23 4.36
C LYS A 732 36.45 -12.27 5.34
N ARG A 733 37.17 -11.89 6.40
CA ARG A 733 36.75 -10.94 7.44
C ARG A 733 37.07 -9.48 7.08
N GLN A 734 37.49 -9.21 5.84
CA GLN A 734 37.69 -7.84 5.34
C GLN A 734 36.57 -7.42 4.38
N ILE A 735 35.74 -8.37 3.92
CA ILE A 735 34.75 -8.12 2.87
C ILE A 735 33.74 -7.07 3.35
N CYS A 736 33.68 -5.96 2.62
CA CYS A 736 32.67 -4.92 2.79
C CYS A 736 32.17 -4.47 1.41
N VAL A 737 30.86 -4.51 1.22
CA VAL A 737 30.20 -4.05 -0.02
C VAL A 737 29.28 -2.86 0.20
N ASN A 738 28.96 -2.54 1.45
CA ASN A 738 28.05 -1.47 1.80
C ASN A 738 28.76 -0.12 1.70
N ASP A 739 28.35 0.70 0.74
CA ASP A 739 28.98 1.99 0.45
C ASP A 739 28.79 3.03 1.55
N PHE A 740 27.95 2.81 2.57
CA PHE A 740 27.91 3.67 3.74
C PHE A 740 29.26 3.73 4.46
N TYR A 741 30.04 2.65 4.42
CA TYR A 741 31.28 2.48 5.17
C TYR A 741 32.54 2.78 4.34
N PHE A 742 32.42 3.47 3.20
CA PHE A 742 33.54 3.66 2.28
C PHE A 742 34.78 4.35 2.90
N ASP A 743 34.60 5.14 3.96
CA ASP A 743 35.66 5.90 4.65
C ASP A 743 36.01 5.36 6.04
N ASP A 744 35.51 4.17 6.39
CA ASP A 744 35.73 3.55 7.70
C ASP A 744 37.21 3.24 7.97
N ASP A 745 37.63 3.35 9.24
CA ASP A 745 39.00 3.09 9.66
C ASP A 745 39.42 1.62 9.50
N LEU A 746 38.48 0.68 9.43
CA LEU A 746 38.75 -0.73 9.13
C LEU A 746 39.33 -0.95 7.72
N HIS A 747 39.11 0.01 6.82
CA HIS A 747 39.66 0.01 5.46
C HIS A 747 41.06 0.62 5.38
N LYS A 748 41.58 1.23 6.45
CA LYS A 748 42.94 1.81 6.49
C LYS A 748 43.92 0.78 7.04
N ARG A 749 44.59 0.04 6.14
CA ARG A 749 45.46 -1.09 6.48
C ARG A 749 46.87 -0.92 5.97
#